data_AF-A0A0G4K8D5-F1
#
_entry.id   AF-A0A0G4K8D5-F1
#
_cell.length_a   1.000
_cell.length_b   1.000
_cell.length_c   1.000
_cell.angle_alpha   90.00
_cell.angle_beta   90.00
_cell.angle_gamma   90.00
#
_symmetry.space_group_name_H-M   'P 1'
#
loop_
_entity.id
_entity.type
_entity.pdbx_description
1 polymer ?
#
loop_
_entity_poly.entity_id
_entity_poly.type
_entity_poly.pdbx_seq_one_letter_code
_entity_poly.pdbx_strand_id
1 'polypeptide(L)'
;MEMSVKNYIDQFDKNIILLYKDIISNSDQCNLAIQKDEEKKELFTYIFNNYLDNESPLRSLYIFYGVTLKDIKIFKSIENFCINTIKDKVNKINFNTVRNIFIHLDTILFLSDNGKLDESIYDTILFDEYLYLIKENINKINLSNAFYYIQSVVSIFAIKFFNNKLIDLDDIQKIIDTIYLFNVYGQFSILQTIISIILDSNNNKEIIKDEQIYNNLVKTSIKIFSNEELIKKSPYKNIVIRLVKSIVDVLCDNEKYIIDIIKTFFPSDEEKLNKIFQTISNYDYADDLDIIIYCLSKRNIDINKIFSGFQFYIIIRYLALYFKDEKIIINDIDLSSYIDIVKKSFLDYCKNYEIKKHGFIFPKRYENILSSLNPTKEEFNDFSENMKIFFYYNIIDEGSPLFELIPENVKKEKILDRQFREKLEKEEKEAFEYQTECIHLFFDKDKLVEDVNKIINKLGNDADFTTLDMYNTISDKYKRKEEYLKDDYIIVNPFIKYYFLTTSKDFNSGLRMTDIIDYINDYWDKHWAIHLYNYILYLNSYPRNNKVEFTDEEKVKIKEYFNYNNYQNNISDLINIVKCSDKYFLYFIYYRLENIFEGIDFEYTEELIYNLVKIPYYYYNRDVKLYKNYFYLDYNGIWTESFFNEINFENFFNKNEDCKINIIKKLIENIDRSNLIDEFKGYYHILSIIKIYDSLEENEKIEFKDSISELILEFYRLSLYKKEESIVSDVISDFINKNNLKLEILKMINSFEYINYYHFKYINNLQLELLQNDELYKNEFICDFLYKIRLKIYKKEIQIVKNISPHISATIKNYIGNICKYKDKDITDEEELKSLKDIISNINNELKNNIDFNFNEYMFYTNFLYLQSFIINDITLWNYFTEYISNNIENYHDDMIAERYIFENLFSNIDKNKFNFNLFVDKLIKCHNKISPKYIEEGIIPNENLIIGLLNKIIFILAKLNIERELYKRIYNEINILNIEIREKLESILFSIIKPVKIIKNNDIYEVYYLSSGYNILNTNNIDDIVNELIPYDEEEVSKILYFKYLLKDMENGVMTFSHPYTYEDHNEKLYDINSKIYISCFSKTVNTNNVYAMWKIYGYTENDDIIKVRITFNKRILIKSILERFVNNAVYYIGDIEYDPNKNITNVNDDIKDFFYKSDAFQFENEFRILVDCNNVQYIDRNTEFEKDIVKDMPVYLQLPISKEIYKTINLYSDYSFNPYKNIDEKYRKDNQDILKKKQNKI
;
A
#
# COMPACT_ATOMS: atom_id res chain seq x y z
N MET A 1 -4.15 17.93 -28.12
CA MET A 1 -4.79 19.05 -27.39
C MET A 1 -3.69 19.67 -26.57
N GLU A 2 -3.34 20.93 -26.85
CA GLU A 2 -2.40 21.70 -26.03
C GLU A 2 -3.09 21.97 -24.68
N MET A 3 -2.43 21.63 -23.57
CA MET A 3 -2.95 21.79 -22.22
C MET A 3 -2.20 22.97 -21.60
N SER A 4 -2.91 24.01 -21.15
CA SER A 4 -2.22 25.16 -20.55
C SER A 4 -1.46 24.76 -19.29
N VAL A 5 -0.37 25.46 -19.00
CA VAL A 5 0.42 25.27 -17.77
C VAL A 5 -0.41 25.33 -16.50
N LYS A 6 -1.43 26.18 -16.45
CA LYS A 6 -2.25 26.34 -15.26
C LYS A 6 -3.08 25.07 -14.99
N ASN A 7 -3.86 24.61 -15.98
CA ASN A 7 -4.55 23.30 -15.93
C ASN A 7 -3.64 22.14 -15.56
N TYR A 8 -2.42 22.17 -16.08
CA TYR A 8 -1.45 21.13 -15.80
C TYR A 8 -0.97 21.18 -14.35
N ILE A 9 -0.71 22.36 -13.78
CA ILE A 9 -0.39 22.54 -12.35
C ILE A 9 -1.53 22.04 -11.47
N ASP A 10 -2.78 22.33 -11.86
CA ASP A 10 -3.98 22.05 -11.08
C ASP A 10 -4.38 20.61 -10.92
N GLN A 11 -3.93 19.76 -11.85
CA GLN A 11 -4.14 18.32 -11.75
C GLN A 11 -3.41 17.71 -10.53
N PHE A 12 -2.46 18.42 -9.93
CA PHE A 12 -1.61 17.93 -8.84
C PHE A 12 -1.91 18.59 -7.49
N ASP A 13 -3.15 19.02 -7.33
CA ASP A 13 -3.63 19.92 -6.28
C ASP A 13 -3.02 19.69 -4.86
N LYS A 14 -2.33 20.73 -4.35
CA LYS A 14 -1.47 20.79 -3.13
C LYS A 14 -0.27 19.84 -3.06
N ASN A 15 -0.18 18.86 -3.95
CA ASN A 15 0.89 17.89 -3.95
C ASN A 15 1.94 18.22 -5.01
N ILE A 16 2.68 19.31 -4.78
CA ILE A 16 3.74 19.79 -5.68
C ILE A 16 4.80 18.72 -5.99
N ILE A 17 4.94 17.72 -5.10
CA ILE A 17 5.79 16.55 -5.32
C ILE A 17 5.29 15.71 -6.48
N LEU A 18 3.98 15.50 -6.62
CA LEU A 18 3.39 14.77 -7.75
C LEU A 18 3.50 15.58 -9.05
N LEU A 19 3.33 16.91 -9.01
CA LEU A 19 3.57 17.79 -10.16
C LEU A 19 5.03 17.72 -10.62
N TYR A 20 5.96 17.80 -9.68
CA TYR A 20 7.39 17.72 -9.96
C TYR A 20 7.75 16.35 -10.56
N LYS A 21 7.21 15.27 -9.96
CA LYS A 21 7.40 13.90 -10.45
C LYS A 21 6.82 13.69 -11.85
N ASP A 22 5.67 14.28 -12.17
CA ASP A 22 5.04 14.17 -13.48
C ASP A 22 5.83 14.93 -14.56
N ILE A 23 6.30 16.14 -14.26
CA ILE A 23 7.19 16.93 -15.13
C ILE A 23 8.47 16.15 -15.46
N ILE A 24 9.04 15.47 -14.46
CA ILE A 24 10.26 14.68 -14.61
C ILE A 24 9.99 13.37 -15.38
N SER A 25 8.94 12.62 -15.02
CA SER A 25 8.71 11.25 -15.50
C SER A 25 8.00 11.18 -16.85
N ASN A 26 7.10 12.14 -17.14
CA ASN A 26 6.25 12.18 -18.34
C ASN A 26 6.59 13.35 -19.26
N SER A 27 7.86 13.80 -19.26
CA SER A 27 8.35 15.00 -19.94
C SER A 27 7.96 15.14 -21.41
N ASP A 28 7.81 14.04 -22.15
CA ASP A 28 7.42 14.09 -23.57
C ASP A 28 5.91 14.35 -23.77
N GLN A 29 5.04 13.87 -22.86
CA GLN A 29 3.62 14.24 -22.85
C GLN A 29 3.41 15.70 -22.40
N CYS A 30 4.16 16.15 -21.40
CA CYS A 30 4.15 17.55 -20.96
C CYS A 30 4.65 18.49 -22.06
N ASN A 31 5.72 18.11 -22.80
CA ASN A 31 6.21 18.87 -23.95
C ASN A 31 5.21 18.95 -25.10
N LEU A 32 4.44 17.87 -25.34
CA LEU A 32 3.36 17.86 -26.33
C LEU A 32 2.19 18.75 -25.93
N ALA A 33 1.97 18.90 -24.62
CA ALA A 33 0.90 19.68 -24.04
C ALA A 33 1.24 21.17 -23.89
N ILE A 34 2.47 21.50 -23.50
CA ILE A 34 2.97 22.86 -23.23
C ILE A 34 4.11 23.17 -24.21
N GLN A 35 3.79 23.88 -25.28
CA GLN A 35 4.74 24.13 -26.37
C GLN A 35 5.45 25.49 -26.28
N LYS A 36 4.83 26.50 -25.64
CA LYS A 36 5.33 27.87 -25.63
C LYS A 36 6.25 28.17 -24.45
N ASP A 37 7.27 28.97 -24.71
CA ASP A 37 8.28 29.38 -23.72
C ASP A 37 7.70 30.18 -22.56
N GLU A 38 6.74 31.06 -22.82
CA GLU A 38 6.19 31.91 -21.76
C GLU A 38 5.35 31.13 -20.74
N GLU A 39 4.63 30.10 -21.20
CA GLU A 39 3.95 29.17 -20.31
C GLU A 39 4.96 28.37 -19.49
N LYS A 40 6.03 27.88 -20.12
CA LYS A 40 7.14 27.21 -19.43
C LYS A 40 7.75 28.09 -18.33
N LYS A 41 7.89 29.42 -18.57
CA LYS A 41 8.44 30.36 -17.58
C LYS A 41 7.50 30.50 -16.39
N GLU A 42 6.20 30.63 -16.66
CA GLU A 42 5.17 30.73 -15.64
C GLU A 42 5.11 29.46 -14.77
N LEU A 43 5.18 28.28 -15.39
CA LEU A 43 5.26 26.99 -14.70
C LEU A 43 6.46 26.93 -13.75
N PHE A 44 7.63 27.33 -14.26
CA PHE A 44 8.86 27.31 -13.49
C PHE A 44 8.81 28.26 -12.28
N THR A 45 8.37 29.51 -12.48
CA THR A 45 8.26 30.50 -11.40
C THR A 45 7.27 30.04 -10.33
N TYR A 46 6.14 29.42 -10.70
CA TYR A 46 5.19 28.87 -9.75
C TYR A 46 5.82 27.77 -8.88
N ILE A 47 6.51 26.81 -9.50
CA ILE A 47 7.14 25.70 -8.80
C ILE A 47 8.20 26.21 -7.82
N PHE A 48 9.07 27.11 -8.30
CA PHE A 48 10.20 27.59 -7.52
C PHE A 48 9.77 28.48 -6.34
N ASN A 49 8.73 29.30 -6.49
CA ASN A 49 8.22 30.13 -5.39
C ASN A 49 7.60 29.27 -4.29
N ASN A 50 6.78 28.29 -4.66
CA ASN A 50 6.20 27.34 -3.70
C ASN A 50 7.25 26.54 -2.93
N TYR A 51 8.39 26.27 -3.56
CA TYR A 51 9.54 25.65 -2.90
C TYR A 51 10.14 26.54 -1.81
N LEU A 52 10.37 27.84 -2.09
CA LEU A 52 10.92 28.80 -1.12
C LEU A 52 10.00 29.03 0.10
N ASP A 53 8.68 29.00 -0.12
CA ASP A 53 7.68 29.37 0.87
C ASP A 53 7.22 28.21 1.79
N ASN A 54 7.56 26.95 1.47
CA ASN A 54 7.11 25.80 2.27
C ASN A 54 8.10 25.38 3.38
N GLU A 55 7.56 24.92 4.50
CA GLU A 55 8.33 24.36 5.63
C GLU A 55 8.37 22.82 5.64
N SER A 56 7.84 22.17 4.60
CA SER A 56 7.76 20.71 4.56
C SER A 56 9.12 20.08 4.28
N PRO A 57 9.61 19.17 5.15
CA PRO A 57 10.88 18.45 4.98
C PRO A 57 10.86 17.40 3.84
N LEU A 58 9.82 17.32 3.01
CA LEU A 58 9.74 16.37 1.89
C LEU A 58 10.01 17.02 0.51
N ARG A 59 10.40 18.30 0.47
CA ARG A 59 10.45 19.13 -0.75
C ARG A 59 11.87 19.65 -1.05
N SER A 60 12.85 18.77 -1.21
CA SER A 60 14.14 19.15 -1.82
C SER A 60 14.01 19.14 -3.34
N LEU A 61 14.56 20.16 -4.02
CA LEU A 61 14.60 20.21 -5.49
C LEU A 61 15.58 19.19 -6.06
N TYR A 62 16.78 19.08 -5.46
CA TYR A 62 17.86 18.27 -6.01
C TYR A 62 18.05 16.93 -5.27
N ILE A 63 18.12 16.90 -3.94
CA ILE A 63 18.62 15.74 -3.19
C ILE A 63 17.66 14.53 -3.20
N PHE A 64 16.35 14.75 -3.26
CA PHE A 64 15.39 13.65 -3.29
C PHE A 64 15.15 13.05 -4.68
N TYR A 65 15.42 13.81 -5.75
CA TYR A 65 15.10 13.41 -7.12
C TYR A 65 16.33 13.31 -8.03
N GLY A 66 17.48 13.87 -7.64
CA GLY A 66 18.71 13.89 -8.44
C GLY A 66 18.58 14.67 -9.76
N VAL A 67 17.57 15.54 -9.88
CA VAL A 67 17.24 16.22 -11.14
C VAL A 67 17.78 17.65 -11.12
N THR A 68 18.52 18.01 -12.17
CA THR A 68 18.93 19.41 -12.43
C THR A 68 17.92 20.12 -13.32
N LEU A 69 17.97 21.45 -13.34
CA LEU A 69 17.17 22.26 -14.27
C LEU A 69 17.33 21.81 -15.73
N LYS A 70 18.54 21.38 -16.13
CA LYS A 70 18.84 20.95 -17.50
C LYS A 70 18.19 19.62 -17.88
N ASP A 71 17.97 18.74 -16.91
CA ASP A 71 17.33 17.44 -17.12
C ASP A 71 15.82 17.58 -17.37
N ILE A 72 15.25 18.70 -16.96
CA ILE A 72 13.84 19.02 -17.16
C ILE A 72 13.65 19.54 -18.59
N LYS A 73 13.40 18.61 -19.53
CA LYS A 73 13.26 18.91 -20.97
C LYS A 73 12.30 20.07 -21.27
N ILE A 74 11.22 20.20 -20.51
CA ILE A 74 10.20 21.24 -20.72
C ILE A 74 10.76 22.66 -20.50
N PHE A 75 11.80 22.84 -19.69
CA PHE A 75 12.39 24.17 -19.44
C PHE A 75 13.60 24.48 -20.31
N LYS A 76 13.98 23.57 -21.21
CA LYS A 76 15.20 23.71 -22.03
C LYS A 76 15.22 24.97 -22.91
N SER A 77 14.07 25.39 -23.43
CA SER A 77 13.96 26.59 -24.26
C SER A 77 13.99 27.91 -23.46
N ILE A 78 13.85 27.84 -22.13
CA ILE A 78 13.77 29.01 -21.24
C ILE A 78 14.82 29.00 -20.12
N GLU A 79 15.83 28.16 -20.25
CA GLU A 79 16.83 27.90 -19.23
C GLU A 79 17.45 29.18 -18.64
N ASN A 80 17.78 30.17 -19.48
CA ASN A 80 18.33 31.45 -19.03
C ASN A 80 17.39 32.24 -18.09
N PHE A 81 16.08 32.19 -18.34
CA PHE A 81 15.10 32.84 -17.47
C PHE A 81 15.04 32.16 -16.12
N CYS A 82 15.02 30.82 -16.13
CA CYS A 82 15.01 30.01 -14.91
C CYS A 82 16.25 30.31 -14.04
N ILE A 83 17.43 30.36 -14.65
CA ILE A 83 18.70 30.67 -13.97
C ILE A 83 18.67 32.07 -13.33
N ASN A 84 18.25 33.10 -14.08
CA ASN A 84 18.22 34.48 -13.57
C ASN A 84 17.22 34.64 -12.41
N THR A 85 16.04 34.05 -12.55
CA THR A 85 14.99 34.09 -11.51
C THR A 85 15.46 33.47 -10.21
N ILE A 86 16.14 32.32 -10.29
CA ILE A 86 16.70 31.67 -9.11
C ILE A 86 17.77 32.57 -8.47
N LYS A 87 18.74 33.06 -9.24
CA LYS A 87 19.83 33.90 -8.72
C LYS A 87 19.32 35.14 -7.99
N ASP A 88 18.33 35.84 -8.56
CA ASP A 88 17.78 37.07 -7.99
C ASP A 88 17.05 36.84 -6.66
N LYS A 89 16.42 35.67 -6.47
CA LYS A 89 15.72 35.33 -5.22
C LYS A 89 16.66 34.82 -4.14
N VAL A 90 17.62 33.96 -4.52
CA VAL A 90 18.62 33.41 -3.60
C VAL A 90 19.49 34.51 -2.99
N ASN A 91 19.90 35.50 -3.79
CA ASN A 91 20.70 36.64 -3.33
C ASN A 91 20.01 37.51 -2.25
N LYS A 92 18.70 37.33 -2.02
CA LYS A 92 17.91 38.06 -1.01
C LYS A 92 17.68 37.27 0.28
N ILE A 93 18.14 36.01 0.37
CA ILE A 93 17.93 35.14 1.52
C ILE A 93 18.89 35.50 2.66
N ASN A 94 18.37 35.64 3.88
CA ASN A 94 19.18 35.79 5.10
C ASN A 94 19.61 34.43 5.65
N PHE A 95 20.90 34.16 5.77
CA PHE A 95 21.45 32.85 6.17
C PHE A 95 21.50 32.58 7.69
N ASN A 96 20.77 33.35 8.52
CA ASN A 96 20.76 33.18 9.98
C ASN A 96 20.07 31.89 10.50
N THR A 97 19.50 31.06 9.61
CA THR A 97 18.84 29.79 9.99
C THR A 97 19.32 28.64 9.13
N VAL A 98 19.36 27.43 9.72
CA VAL A 98 19.76 26.20 8.98
C VAL A 98 18.81 25.88 7.83
N ARG A 99 17.52 26.25 7.93
CA ARG A 99 16.55 26.17 6.81
C ARG A 99 17.00 27.01 5.62
N ASN A 100 17.41 28.25 5.85
CA ASN A 100 17.81 29.15 4.77
C ASN A 100 19.15 28.72 4.16
N ILE A 101 20.06 28.16 4.97
CA ILE A 101 21.28 27.50 4.49
C ILE A 101 20.91 26.33 3.56
N PHE A 102 19.99 25.44 3.98
CA PHE A 102 19.51 24.34 3.14
C PHE A 102 18.93 24.84 1.81
N ILE A 103 17.99 25.79 1.85
CA ILE A 103 17.35 26.35 0.65
C ILE A 103 18.39 26.90 -0.31
N HIS A 104 19.36 27.65 0.20
CA HIS A 104 20.45 28.20 -0.63
C HIS A 104 21.22 27.09 -1.34
N LEU A 105 21.66 26.07 -0.61
CA LEU A 105 22.49 24.99 -1.14
C LEU A 105 21.72 24.08 -2.13
N ASP A 106 20.48 23.71 -1.80
CA ASP A 106 19.64 22.85 -2.64
C ASP A 106 19.25 23.56 -3.96
N THR A 107 19.02 24.87 -3.90
CA THR A 107 18.78 25.70 -5.08
C THR A 107 20.01 25.82 -5.99
N ILE A 108 21.19 25.99 -5.40
CA ILE A 108 22.46 26.02 -6.13
C ILE A 108 22.70 24.70 -6.85
N LEU A 109 22.48 23.57 -6.16
CA LEU A 109 22.60 22.24 -6.77
C LEU A 109 21.60 22.04 -7.90
N PHE A 110 20.37 22.52 -7.74
CA PHE A 110 19.35 22.43 -8.79
C PHE A 110 19.73 23.20 -10.07
N LEU A 111 20.43 24.33 -9.94
CA LEU A 111 20.96 25.11 -11.08
C LEU A 111 22.22 24.53 -11.72
N SER A 112 22.90 23.62 -11.04
CA SER A 112 24.17 23.10 -11.50
C SER A 112 24.01 22.22 -12.75
N ASP A 113 25.07 22.13 -13.55
CA ASP A 113 25.11 21.18 -14.67
C ASP A 113 25.74 19.87 -14.19
N ASN A 114 24.92 18.84 -13.95
CA ASN A 114 25.36 17.58 -13.36
C ASN A 114 26.14 17.79 -12.03
N GLY A 115 25.69 18.74 -11.20
CA GLY A 115 26.35 19.09 -9.95
C GLY A 115 27.47 20.15 -10.07
N LYS A 116 27.99 20.42 -11.28
CA LYS A 116 29.07 21.41 -11.49
C LYS A 116 28.52 22.83 -11.54
N LEU A 117 29.17 23.70 -10.78
CA LEU A 117 28.91 25.14 -10.70
C LEU A 117 29.99 25.92 -11.44
N ASP A 118 29.64 27.13 -11.87
CA ASP A 118 30.59 28.14 -12.32
C ASP A 118 31.50 28.55 -11.13
N GLU A 119 32.81 28.69 -11.34
CA GLU A 119 33.75 29.09 -10.28
C GLU A 119 33.34 30.40 -9.61
N SER A 120 32.78 31.35 -10.37
CA SER A 120 32.29 32.62 -9.84
C SER A 120 31.10 32.49 -8.89
N ILE A 121 30.30 31.42 -8.99
CA ILE A 121 29.19 31.12 -8.07
C ILE A 121 29.72 30.31 -6.89
N TYR A 122 30.55 29.31 -7.16
CA TYR A 122 31.15 28.46 -6.14
C TYR A 122 31.90 29.30 -5.08
N ASP A 123 32.69 30.28 -5.51
CA ASP A 123 33.48 31.15 -4.62
C ASP A 123 32.63 32.08 -3.74
N THR A 124 31.33 32.21 -4.01
CA THR A 124 30.40 33.00 -3.18
C THR A 124 29.78 32.21 -2.02
N ILE A 125 29.97 30.89 -1.98
CA ILE A 125 29.36 30.02 -0.97
C ILE A 125 30.24 29.99 0.30
N LEU A 126 29.66 30.41 1.42
CA LEU A 126 30.33 30.51 2.72
C LEU A 126 30.29 29.17 3.48
N PHE A 127 30.94 28.14 2.92
CA PHE A 127 30.89 26.76 3.46
C PHE A 127 31.27 26.65 4.94
N ASP A 128 32.37 27.29 5.36
CA ASP A 128 32.85 27.23 6.75
C ASP A 128 31.87 27.89 7.71
N GLU A 129 31.26 29.01 7.31
CA GLU A 129 30.23 29.70 8.13
C GLU A 129 28.96 28.87 8.24
N TYR A 130 28.55 28.18 7.17
CA TYR A 130 27.39 27.29 7.19
C TYR A 130 27.62 26.08 8.10
N LEU A 131 28.78 25.43 8.00
CA LEU A 131 29.14 24.33 8.91
C LEU A 131 29.20 24.82 10.36
N TYR A 132 29.76 26.00 10.62
CA TYR A 132 29.79 26.60 11.97
C TYR A 132 28.37 26.85 12.52
N LEU A 133 27.49 27.45 11.72
CA LEU A 133 26.09 27.70 12.12
C LEU A 133 25.31 26.40 12.38
N ILE A 134 25.54 25.36 11.59
CA ILE A 134 24.96 24.02 11.82
C ILE A 134 25.44 23.46 13.17
N LYS A 135 26.75 23.54 13.46
CA LYS A 135 27.35 23.07 14.72
C LYS A 135 26.78 23.81 15.93
N GLU A 136 26.75 25.14 15.91
CA GLU A 136 26.22 25.97 17.00
C GLU A 136 24.75 25.69 17.33
N ASN A 137 23.98 25.24 16.34
CA ASN A 137 22.54 25.01 16.48
C ASN A 137 22.17 23.52 16.57
N ILE A 138 23.12 22.60 16.73
CA ILE A 138 22.87 21.15 16.70
C ILE A 138 21.99 20.67 17.86
N ASN A 139 22.11 21.31 19.03
CA ASN A 139 21.27 21.02 20.20
C ASN A 139 19.81 21.48 20.02
N LYS A 140 19.50 22.22 18.95
CA LYS A 140 18.14 22.66 18.60
C LYS A 140 17.45 21.70 17.63
N ILE A 141 18.08 20.57 17.29
CA ILE A 141 17.48 19.54 16.44
C ILE A 141 16.28 18.92 17.16
N ASN A 142 15.15 18.89 16.46
CA ASN A 142 13.95 18.15 16.82
C ASN A 142 13.34 17.52 15.55
N LEU A 143 12.24 16.79 15.69
CA LEU A 143 11.61 16.09 14.57
C LEU A 143 11.18 17.01 13.41
N SER A 144 10.83 18.27 13.69
CA SER A 144 10.36 19.22 12.66
C SER A 144 11.48 19.81 11.80
N ASN A 145 12.71 19.86 12.31
CA ASN A 145 13.82 20.54 11.64
C ASN A 145 15.03 19.65 11.33
N ALA A 146 15.10 18.41 11.86
CA ALA A 146 16.23 17.49 11.65
C ALA A 146 16.60 17.32 10.18
N PHE A 147 15.60 17.34 9.29
CA PHE A 147 15.78 17.31 7.85
C PHE A 147 16.72 18.41 7.34
N TYR A 148 16.50 19.67 7.72
CA TYR A 148 17.30 20.79 7.23
C TYR A 148 18.76 20.65 7.63
N TYR A 149 19.03 20.12 8.81
CA TYR A 149 20.38 19.89 9.30
C TYR A 149 21.08 18.77 8.52
N ILE A 150 20.42 17.62 8.39
CA ILE A 150 20.93 16.48 7.62
C ILE A 150 21.19 16.90 6.18
N GLN A 151 20.20 17.51 5.53
CA GLN A 151 20.28 17.88 4.12
C GLN A 151 21.26 19.00 3.85
N SER A 152 21.41 20.00 4.73
CA SER A 152 22.45 21.03 4.55
C SER A 152 23.85 20.44 4.51
N VAL A 153 24.16 19.48 5.40
CA VAL A 153 25.46 18.81 5.42
C VAL A 153 25.66 17.98 4.15
N VAL A 154 24.62 17.28 3.68
CA VAL A 154 24.63 16.53 2.41
C VAL A 154 24.83 17.47 1.22
N SER A 155 24.14 18.62 1.16
CA SER A 155 24.28 19.59 0.06
C SER A 155 25.67 20.20 0.01
N ILE A 156 26.26 20.56 1.17
CA ILE A 156 27.64 21.07 1.26
C ILE A 156 28.61 20.05 0.65
N PHE A 157 28.46 18.77 1.02
CA PHE A 157 29.25 17.71 0.44
C PHE A 157 29.04 17.60 -1.08
N ALA A 158 27.78 17.50 -1.52
CA ALA A 158 27.45 17.33 -2.94
C ALA A 158 28.03 18.46 -3.80
N ILE A 159 27.88 19.73 -3.38
CA ILE A 159 28.40 20.88 -4.12
C ILE A 159 29.93 20.79 -4.26
N LYS A 160 30.64 20.57 -3.15
CA LYS A 160 32.10 20.44 -3.19
C LYS A 160 32.53 19.26 -4.07
N PHE A 161 31.77 18.15 -4.03
CA PHE A 161 32.08 16.89 -4.72
C PHE A 161 32.01 17.08 -6.23
N PHE A 162 30.86 17.55 -6.71
CA PHE A 162 30.64 17.69 -8.14
C PHE A 162 31.53 18.76 -8.79
N ASN A 163 31.94 19.78 -8.02
CA ASN A 163 32.87 20.82 -8.50
C ASN A 163 34.34 20.40 -8.51
N ASN A 164 34.67 19.14 -8.16
CA ASN A 164 36.05 18.67 -7.98
C ASN A 164 36.85 19.57 -7.03
N LYS A 165 36.19 20.20 -6.05
CA LYS A 165 36.84 21.01 -5.00
C LYS A 165 36.92 20.25 -3.68
N LEU A 166 36.31 19.06 -3.62
CA LEU A 166 36.43 18.08 -2.52
C LEU A 166 37.76 17.30 -2.57
N ILE A 167 38.84 17.98 -2.97
CA ILE A 167 40.20 17.44 -3.11
C ILE A 167 41.06 17.83 -1.88
N ASP A 168 40.59 18.77 -1.05
CA ASP A 168 41.28 19.15 0.18
C ASP A 168 40.83 18.29 1.37
N LEU A 169 41.78 17.66 2.05
CA LEU A 169 41.58 16.84 3.24
C LEU A 169 40.90 17.61 4.38
N ASP A 170 41.18 18.91 4.51
CA ASP A 170 40.62 19.75 5.56
C ASP A 170 39.09 19.92 5.40
N ASP A 171 38.62 20.03 4.16
CA ASP A 171 37.19 20.16 3.85
C ASP A 171 36.40 18.88 4.17
N ILE A 172 36.95 17.70 3.82
CA ILE A 172 36.34 16.42 4.18
C ILE A 172 36.27 16.29 5.70
N GLN A 173 37.37 16.62 6.39
CA GLN A 173 37.44 16.49 7.84
C GLN A 173 36.44 17.41 8.54
N LYS A 174 36.28 18.66 8.10
CA LYS A 174 35.28 19.60 8.64
C LYS A 174 33.85 19.06 8.51
N ILE A 175 33.52 18.43 7.37
CA ILE A 175 32.21 17.80 7.14
C ILE A 175 32.04 16.60 8.08
N ILE A 176 33.02 15.70 8.14
CA ILE A 176 32.99 14.51 9.01
C ILE A 176 32.86 14.90 10.49
N ASP A 177 33.60 15.91 10.95
CA ASP A 177 33.51 16.45 12.32
C ASP A 177 32.10 16.97 12.62
N THR A 178 31.43 17.55 11.62
CA THR A 178 30.04 17.99 11.76
C THR A 178 29.09 16.80 11.87
N ILE A 179 29.31 15.75 11.06
CA ILE A 179 28.51 14.52 11.08
C ILE A 179 28.59 13.83 12.45
N TYR A 180 29.77 13.77 13.07
CA TYR A 180 29.95 13.12 14.38
C TYR A 180 29.15 13.75 15.52
N LEU A 181 28.68 14.99 15.37
CA LEU A 181 27.83 15.65 16.36
C LEU A 181 26.37 15.18 16.32
N PHE A 182 25.95 14.46 15.27
CA PHE A 182 24.62 13.84 15.20
C PHE A 182 24.59 12.51 15.95
N ASN A 183 23.39 12.02 16.30
CA ASN A 183 23.21 10.65 16.80
C ASN A 183 23.48 9.60 15.70
N VAL A 184 23.61 8.32 16.07
CA VAL A 184 23.94 7.23 15.13
C VAL A 184 23.00 7.17 13.92
N TYR A 185 21.70 7.46 14.09
CA TYR A 185 20.72 7.46 13.00
C TYR A 185 20.87 8.67 12.07
N GLY A 186 21.16 9.86 12.62
CA GLY A 186 21.47 11.06 11.84
C GLY A 186 22.77 10.91 11.06
N GLN A 187 23.82 10.37 11.70
CA GLN A 187 25.08 10.01 11.05
C GLN A 187 24.85 9.04 9.90
N PHE A 188 24.10 7.95 10.14
CA PHE A 188 23.72 6.98 9.11
C PHE A 188 22.97 7.64 7.95
N SER A 189 21.97 8.47 8.24
CA SER A 189 21.14 9.12 7.22
C SER A 189 21.96 10.05 6.31
N ILE A 190 22.86 10.85 6.89
CA ILE A 190 23.74 11.73 6.13
C ILE A 190 24.69 10.91 5.24
N LEU A 191 25.38 9.94 5.83
CA LEU A 191 26.41 9.16 5.13
C LEU A 191 25.82 8.22 4.08
N GLN A 192 24.67 7.62 4.34
CA GLN A 192 23.93 6.86 3.33
C GLN A 192 23.66 7.73 2.10
N THR A 193 23.17 8.95 2.31
CA THR A 193 22.82 9.85 1.21
C THR A 193 24.07 10.28 0.44
N ILE A 194 25.14 10.65 1.16
CA ILE A 194 26.44 11.00 0.56
C ILE A 194 27.00 9.84 -0.27
N ILE A 195 27.04 8.62 0.26
CA ILE A 195 27.53 7.44 -0.46
C ILE A 195 26.68 7.15 -1.68
N SER A 196 25.35 7.27 -1.58
CA SER A 196 24.44 7.05 -2.71
C SER A 196 24.69 8.08 -3.83
N ILE A 197 24.86 9.37 -3.48
CA ILE A 197 25.21 10.44 -4.44
C ILE A 197 26.49 10.09 -5.21
N ILE A 198 27.50 9.57 -4.52
CA ILE A 198 28.76 9.21 -5.18
C ILE A 198 28.56 7.99 -6.09
N LEU A 199 27.84 6.96 -5.65
CA LEU A 199 27.64 5.71 -6.41
C LEU A 199 26.75 5.88 -7.64
N ASP A 200 25.73 6.73 -7.58
CA ASP A 200 24.80 6.99 -8.69
C ASP A 200 25.39 7.88 -9.79
N SER A 201 26.55 8.50 -9.54
CA SER A 201 27.20 9.39 -10.49
C SER A 201 27.91 8.60 -11.62
N ASN A 202 27.24 8.49 -12.78
CA ASN A 202 27.66 7.67 -13.94
C ASN A 202 29.12 7.86 -14.40
N ASN A 203 29.73 9.03 -14.15
CA ASN A 203 31.12 9.33 -14.51
C ASN A 203 32.09 9.42 -13.31
N ASN A 204 31.60 9.39 -12.06
CA ASN A 204 32.36 9.76 -10.87
C ASN A 204 32.37 8.68 -9.77
N LYS A 205 31.72 7.53 -9.98
CA LYS A 205 31.80 6.39 -9.04
C LYS A 205 33.24 5.96 -8.74
N GLU A 206 34.18 6.14 -9.67
CA GLU A 206 35.60 5.83 -9.44
C GLU A 206 36.25 6.72 -8.36
N ILE A 207 35.64 7.85 -7.98
CA ILE A 207 36.16 8.74 -6.92
C ILE A 207 36.21 8.06 -5.56
N ILE A 208 35.35 7.07 -5.27
CA ILE A 208 35.53 6.31 -4.02
C ILE A 208 36.81 5.47 -3.99
N LYS A 209 37.47 5.26 -5.15
CA LYS A 209 38.80 4.64 -5.24
C LYS A 209 39.93 5.64 -4.99
N ASP A 210 39.65 6.95 -4.95
CA ASP A 210 40.65 7.94 -4.54
C ASP A 210 41.06 7.68 -3.09
N GLU A 211 42.36 7.64 -2.81
CA GLU A 211 42.86 7.23 -1.50
C GLU A 211 42.46 8.20 -0.37
N GLN A 212 42.32 9.48 -0.67
CA GLN A 212 41.92 10.47 0.33
C GLN A 212 40.41 10.39 0.60
N ILE A 213 39.59 10.25 -0.44
CA ILE A 213 38.14 10.07 -0.29
C ILE A 213 37.84 8.76 0.43
N TYR A 214 38.55 7.68 0.07
CA TYR A 214 38.37 6.39 0.71
C TYR A 214 38.66 6.48 2.21
N ASN A 215 39.84 6.97 2.58
CA ASN A 215 40.31 6.96 3.96
C ASN A 215 39.48 7.86 4.89
N ASN A 216 39.00 9.00 4.41
CA ASN A 216 38.34 10.00 5.26
C ASN A 216 36.81 9.89 5.24
N LEU A 217 36.20 9.48 4.12
CA LEU A 217 34.75 9.41 3.95
C LEU A 217 34.23 7.97 3.88
N VAL A 218 34.71 7.18 2.93
CA VAL A 218 34.14 5.84 2.66
C VAL A 218 34.39 4.91 3.84
N LYS A 219 35.63 4.90 4.36
CA LYS A 219 36.02 4.12 5.54
C LYS A 219 35.25 4.54 6.79
N THR A 220 35.02 5.84 6.97
CA THR A 220 34.20 6.38 8.06
C THR A 220 32.75 5.92 7.93
N SER A 221 32.20 5.96 6.72
CA SER A 221 30.84 5.48 6.42
C SER A 221 30.68 4.00 6.73
N ILE A 222 31.60 3.16 6.26
CA ILE A 222 31.63 1.71 6.54
C ILE A 222 31.66 1.45 8.04
N LYS A 223 32.47 2.19 8.80
CA LYS A 223 32.55 2.05 10.26
C LYS A 223 31.22 2.40 10.95
N ILE A 224 30.53 3.45 10.51
CA ILE A 224 29.22 3.82 11.07
C ILE A 224 28.16 2.80 10.67
N PHE A 225 28.18 2.29 9.43
CA PHE A 225 27.27 1.26 8.94
C PHE A 225 27.45 -0.08 9.68
N SER A 226 28.64 -0.37 10.20
CA SER A 226 28.90 -1.55 11.05
C SER A 226 28.38 -1.44 12.49
N ASN A 227 27.72 -0.34 12.87
CA ASN A 227 27.21 -0.16 14.23
C ASN A 227 26.12 -1.20 14.56
N GLU A 228 26.24 -1.87 15.71
CA GLU A 228 25.32 -2.91 16.14
C GLU A 228 23.86 -2.46 16.29
N GLU A 229 23.61 -1.19 16.68
CA GLU A 229 22.25 -0.66 16.81
C GLU A 229 21.51 -0.61 15.46
N LEU A 230 22.25 -0.34 14.38
CA LEU A 230 21.70 -0.33 13.02
C LEU A 230 21.46 -1.76 12.50
N ILE A 231 22.39 -2.68 12.79
CA ILE A 231 22.33 -4.06 12.29
C ILE A 231 21.27 -4.90 13.03
N LYS A 232 20.99 -4.63 14.31
CA LYS A 232 19.98 -5.36 15.10
C LYS A 232 18.52 -4.94 14.84
N LYS A 233 18.28 -3.74 14.29
CA LYS A 233 16.92 -3.24 14.00
C LYS A 233 16.50 -3.58 12.55
N SER A 234 15.43 -4.37 12.43
CA SER A 234 14.97 -5.00 11.18
C SER A 234 14.87 -4.11 9.92
N PRO A 235 14.46 -2.82 9.95
CA PRO A 235 14.36 -2.04 8.71
C PRO A 235 15.71 -1.52 8.18
N TYR A 236 16.72 -1.33 9.03
CA TYR A 236 18.01 -0.72 8.63
C TYR A 236 19.04 -1.74 8.12
N LYS A 237 19.02 -2.98 8.64
CA LYS A 237 19.94 -4.07 8.24
C LYS A 237 19.97 -4.27 6.72
N ASN A 238 18.80 -4.38 6.09
CA ASN A 238 18.70 -4.61 4.65
C ASN A 238 19.22 -3.43 3.82
N ILE A 239 18.99 -2.19 4.28
CA ILE A 239 19.49 -0.97 3.62
C ILE A 239 21.02 -0.92 3.70
N VAL A 240 21.60 -1.21 4.88
CA VAL A 240 23.05 -1.29 5.10
C VAL A 240 23.68 -2.32 4.17
N ILE A 241 23.16 -3.55 4.13
CA ILE A 241 23.70 -4.61 3.28
C ILE A 241 23.70 -4.18 1.81
N ARG A 242 22.59 -3.62 1.32
CA ARG A 242 22.47 -3.15 -0.07
C ARG A 242 23.49 -2.05 -0.42
N LEU A 243 23.65 -1.06 0.46
CA LEU A 243 24.60 0.05 0.26
C LEU A 243 26.04 -0.45 0.24
N VAL A 244 26.41 -1.30 1.20
CA VAL A 244 27.78 -1.83 1.28
C VAL A 244 28.10 -2.70 0.07
N LYS A 245 27.15 -3.53 -0.40
CA LYS A 245 27.32 -4.29 -1.65
C LYS A 245 27.58 -3.36 -2.84
N SER A 246 26.85 -2.25 -2.95
CA SER A 246 27.03 -1.26 -4.01
C SER A 246 28.41 -0.57 -3.95
N ILE A 247 28.93 -0.28 -2.74
CA ILE A 247 30.31 0.21 -2.54
C ILE A 247 31.33 -0.84 -3.02
N VAL A 248 31.13 -2.10 -2.63
CA VAL A 248 32.02 -3.21 -3.00
C VAL A 248 32.07 -3.42 -4.51
N ASP A 249 30.93 -3.30 -5.21
CA ASP A 249 30.86 -3.42 -6.66
C ASP A 249 31.74 -2.40 -7.39
N VAL A 250 31.85 -1.20 -6.84
CA VAL A 250 32.72 -0.16 -7.40
C VAL A 250 34.16 -0.35 -6.96
N LEU A 251 34.42 -0.78 -5.73
CA LEU A 251 35.77 -0.98 -5.18
C LEU A 251 36.40 -2.33 -5.53
N CYS A 252 35.73 -3.20 -6.29
CA CYS A 252 36.18 -4.57 -6.56
C CYS A 252 37.59 -4.62 -7.17
N ASP A 253 38.00 -3.55 -7.86
CA ASP A 253 39.32 -3.42 -8.50
C ASP A 253 40.46 -3.00 -7.54
N ASN A 254 40.16 -2.61 -6.29
CA ASN A 254 41.15 -2.24 -5.29
C ASN A 254 41.16 -3.19 -4.08
N GLU A 255 42.11 -4.12 -4.07
CA GLU A 255 42.24 -5.15 -3.04
C GLU A 255 42.38 -4.57 -1.62
N LYS A 256 43.17 -3.51 -1.43
CA LYS A 256 43.40 -2.87 -0.13
C LYS A 256 42.08 -2.38 0.50
N TYR A 257 41.16 -1.86 -0.32
CA TYR A 257 39.90 -1.32 0.17
C TYR A 257 38.87 -2.39 0.47
N ILE A 258 38.77 -3.43 -0.36
CA ILE A 258 37.92 -4.57 -0.04
C ILE A 258 38.39 -5.24 1.27
N ILE A 259 39.70 -5.33 1.50
CA ILE A 259 40.27 -5.80 2.76
C ILE A 259 39.82 -4.95 3.94
N ASP A 260 39.85 -3.62 3.81
CA ASP A 260 39.43 -2.71 4.86
C ASP A 260 37.92 -2.84 5.19
N ILE A 261 37.06 -3.04 4.19
CA ILE A 261 35.62 -3.33 4.37
C ILE A 261 35.43 -4.64 5.14
N ILE A 262 36.10 -5.69 4.68
CA ILE A 262 36.07 -7.01 5.31
C ILE A 262 36.47 -6.90 6.78
N LYS A 263 37.56 -6.19 7.11
CA LYS A 263 38.02 -6.00 8.50
C LYS A 263 37.05 -5.21 9.37
N THR A 264 36.20 -4.38 8.77
CA THR A 264 35.23 -3.57 9.50
C THR A 264 33.98 -4.37 9.85
N PHE A 265 33.46 -5.15 8.89
CA PHE A 265 32.27 -5.98 9.10
C PHE A 265 32.56 -7.33 9.73
N PHE A 266 33.79 -7.82 9.62
CA PHE A 266 34.19 -9.06 10.28
C PHE A 266 34.95 -8.75 11.57
N PRO A 267 34.30 -8.85 12.75
CA PRO A 267 34.94 -8.49 14.01
C PRO A 267 36.18 -9.35 14.27
N SER A 268 37.20 -8.77 14.90
CA SER A 268 38.36 -9.52 15.44
C SER A 268 38.16 -9.93 16.90
N ASP A 269 37.05 -9.50 17.50
CA ASP A 269 36.68 -9.79 18.88
C ASP A 269 36.32 -11.27 19.06
N GLU A 270 36.94 -11.91 20.05
CA GLU A 270 36.84 -13.35 20.26
C GLU A 270 35.42 -13.78 20.68
N GLU A 271 34.71 -12.97 21.47
CA GLU A 271 33.34 -13.27 21.90
C GLU A 271 32.38 -13.22 20.71
N LYS A 272 32.49 -12.18 19.87
CA LYS A 272 31.70 -12.04 18.65
C LYS A 272 32.01 -13.13 17.63
N LEU A 273 33.28 -13.44 17.42
CA LEU A 273 33.69 -14.53 16.52
C LEU A 273 33.20 -15.89 17.03
N ASN A 274 33.20 -16.12 18.34
CA ASN A 274 32.63 -17.32 18.94
C ASN A 274 31.12 -17.40 18.70
N LYS A 275 30.39 -16.28 18.75
CA LYS A 275 28.96 -16.25 18.43
C LYS A 275 28.69 -16.58 16.96
N ILE A 276 29.45 -16.00 16.03
CA ILE A 276 29.37 -16.33 14.60
C ILE A 276 29.71 -17.81 14.39
N PHE A 277 30.79 -18.29 15.01
CA PHE A 277 31.23 -19.67 14.94
C PHE A 277 30.19 -20.65 15.50
N GLN A 278 29.54 -20.34 16.62
CA GLN A 278 28.44 -21.13 17.18
C GLN A 278 27.23 -21.15 16.25
N THR A 279 26.92 -20.03 15.61
CA THR A 279 25.81 -19.91 14.65
C THR A 279 26.07 -20.81 13.44
N ILE A 280 27.26 -20.71 12.82
CA ILE A 280 27.69 -21.60 11.73
C ILE A 280 27.74 -23.05 12.21
N SER A 281 28.11 -23.30 13.47
CA SER A 281 28.19 -24.66 14.00
C SER A 281 26.81 -25.29 14.20
N ASN A 282 25.77 -24.52 14.52
CA ASN A 282 24.43 -25.00 14.85
C ASN A 282 23.40 -24.84 13.72
N TYR A 283 23.64 -23.93 12.77
CA TYR A 283 22.75 -23.61 11.66
C TYR A 283 23.55 -23.50 10.35
N ASP A 284 22.93 -23.83 9.22
CA ASP A 284 23.60 -23.78 7.91
C ASP A 284 23.71 -22.37 7.32
N TYR A 285 23.11 -21.35 7.97
CA TYR A 285 23.09 -19.97 7.48
C TYR A 285 23.56 -18.97 8.52
N ALA A 286 24.31 -17.95 8.08
CA ALA A 286 24.77 -16.86 8.93
C ALA A 286 24.71 -15.51 8.19
N ASP A 287 23.62 -14.75 8.34
CA ASP A 287 23.44 -13.41 7.77
C ASP A 287 24.62 -12.46 8.09
N ASP A 288 25.31 -12.70 9.21
CA ASP A 288 26.46 -11.91 9.66
C ASP A 288 27.67 -12.01 8.70
N LEU A 289 27.69 -13.00 7.79
CA LEU A 289 28.73 -13.19 6.79
C LEU A 289 28.39 -12.64 5.39
N ASP A 290 27.17 -12.17 5.14
CA ASP A 290 26.69 -11.80 3.80
C ASP A 290 27.57 -10.76 3.08
N ILE A 291 28.03 -9.73 3.81
CA ILE A 291 28.91 -8.70 3.26
C ILE A 291 30.29 -9.29 2.93
N ILE A 292 30.83 -10.15 3.80
CA ILE A 292 32.16 -10.75 3.63
C ILE A 292 32.14 -11.68 2.40
N ILE A 293 31.10 -12.50 2.28
CA ILE A 293 30.90 -13.38 1.13
C ILE A 293 30.78 -12.59 -0.17
N TYR A 294 30.01 -11.51 -0.16
CA TYR A 294 29.88 -10.65 -1.32
C TYR A 294 31.24 -10.04 -1.73
N CYS A 295 32.02 -9.53 -0.78
CA CYS A 295 33.37 -9.02 -1.03
C CYS A 295 34.29 -10.05 -1.70
N LEU A 296 34.30 -11.29 -1.20
CA LEU A 296 35.12 -12.37 -1.75
C LEU A 296 34.69 -12.74 -3.18
N SER A 297 33.41 -12.64 -3.51
CA SER A 297 32.91 -12.97 -4.85
C SER A 297 33.31 -11.98 -5.93
N LYS A 298 33.48 -10.71 -5.56
CA LYS A 298 33.80 -9.64 -6.51
C LYS A 298 35.28 -9.62 -6.85
N ARG A 299 36.13 -10.13 -5.96
CA ARG A 299 37.56 -10.21 -6.20
C ARG A 299 38.17 -11.39 -5.46
N ASN A 300 38.98 -12.19 -6.17
CA ASN A 300 39.72 -13.29 -5.57
C ASN A 300 40.89 -12.79 -4.69
N ILE A 301 40.56 -12.41 -3.47
CA ILE A 301 41.46 -11.89 -2.44
C ILE A 301 42.25 -13.01 -1.77
N ASP A 302 43.54 -12.81 -1.47
CA ASP A 302 44.35 -13.80 -0.74
C ASP A 302 44.00 -13.86 0.75
N ILE A 303 42.93 -14.60 1.07
CA ILE A 303 42.36 -14.69 2.42
C ILE A 303 43.36 -15.17 3.50
N ASN A 304 44.43 -15.88 3.13
CA ASN A 304 45.50 -16.29 4.05
C ASN A 304 46.23 -15.11 4.70
N LYS A 305 46.33 -13.99 3.97
CA LYS A 305 47.13 -12.83 4.41
C LYS A 305 46.32 -11.81 5.21
N ILE A 306 44.99 -11.91 5.20
CA ILE A 306 44.11 -10.83 5.67
C ILE A 306 43.40 -11.18 6.97
N PHE A 307 42.88 -12.40 7.04
CA PHE A 307 42.16 -12.84 8.21
C PHE A 307 43.12 -13.27 9.31
N SER A 308 42.83 -12.87 10.55
CA SER A 308 43.49 -13.45 11.72
C SER A 308 43.18 -14.96 11.81
N GLY A 309 44.01 -15.73 12.53
CA GLY A 309 43.89 -17.19 12.55
C GLY A 309 42.47 -17.71 12.80
N PHE A 310 41.70 -17.09 13.70
CA PHE A 310 40.33 -17.51 13.99
C PHE A 310 39.30 -17.05 12.94
N GLN A 311 39.45 -15.84 12.38
CA GLN A 311 38.64 -15.35 11.26
C GLN A 311 38.85 -16.20 10.00
N PHE A 312 40.10 -16.53 9.69
CA PHE A 312 40.48 -17.37 8.56
C PHE A 312 39.84 -18.74 8.68
N TYR A 313 39.94 -19.32 9.88
CA TYR A 313 39.33 -20.58 10.24
C TYR A 313 37.80 -20.57 10.05
N ILE A 314 37.11 -19.50 10.45
CA ILE A 314 35.66 -19.36 10.27
C ILE A 314 35.29 -19.31 8.78
N ILE A 315 35.97 -18.49 7.98
CA ILE A 315 35.66 -18.32 6.56
C ILE A 315 35.95 -19.58 5.76
N ILE A 316 37.10 -20.22 5.96
CA ILE A 316 37.45 -21.47 5.26
C ILE A 316 36.42 -22.56 5.56
N ARG A 317 35.96 -22.65 6.81
CA ARG A 317 34.90 -23.59 7.20
C ARG A 317 33.59 -23.23 6.54
N TYR A 318 33.17 -21.97 6.60
CA TYR A 318 31.92 -21.55 6.00
C TYR A 318 31.90 -21.83 4.48
N LEU A 319 32.96 -21.48 3.74
CA LEU A 319 33.08 -21.81 2.32
C LEU A 319 33.04 -23.32 2.05
N ALA A 320 33.69 -24.12 2.89
CA ALA A 320 33.70 -25.57 2.76
C ALA A 320 32.33 -26.23 3.00
N LEU A 321 31.43 -25.60 3.78
CA LEU A 321 30.05 -26.10 3.93
C LEU A 321 29.28 -26.09 2.61
N TYR A 322 29.57 -25.12 1.76
CA TYR A 322 28.89 -24.91 0.48
C TYR A 322 29.66 -25.49 -0.72
N PHE A 323 30.71 -26.27 -0.47
CA PHE A 323 31.46 -26.95 -1.53
C PHE A 323 30.70 -28.17 -2.03
N LYS A 324 30.37 -28.18 -3.33
CA LYS A 324 29.71 -29.29 -4.02
C LYS A 324 30.07 -29.28 -5.52
N ASP A 325 30.35 -30.45 -6.09
CA ASP A 325 30.64 -30.63 -7.53
C ASP A 325 31.72 -29.68 -8.09
N GLU A 326 32.84 -29.54 -7.35
CA GLU A 326 33.94 -28.61 -7.68
C GLU A 326 33.50 -27.14 -7.83
N LYS A 327 32.46 -26.76 -7.08
CA LYS A 327 31.97 -25.38 -6.99
C LYS A 327 31.68 -24.99 -5.56
N ILE A 328 31.74 -23.68 -5.29
CA ILE A 328 31.26 -23.09 -4.02
C ILE A 328 30.23 -22.04 -4.40
N ILE A 329 28.94 -22.32 -4.15
CA ILE A 329 27.84 -21.40 -4.45
C ILE A 329 27.07 -21.09 -3.17
N ILE A 330 26.97 -19.81 -2.82
CA ILE A 330 26.26 -19.32 -1.62
C ILE A 330 25.28 -18.23 -2.06
N ASN A 331 23.97 -18.44 -1.92
CA ASN A 331 22.95 -17.47 -2.36
C ASN A 331 23.18 -16.95 -3.80
N ASP A 332 23.35 -17.86 -4.76
CA ASP A 332 23.65 -17.57 -6.18
C ASP A 332 24.99 -16.87 -6.46
N ILE A 333 25.87 -16.77 -5.46
CA ILE A 333 27.21 -16.19 -5.59
C ILE A 333 28.25 -17.31 -5.79
N ASP A 334 29.00 -17.25 -6.88
CA ASP A 334 30.09 -18.18 -7.19
C ASP A 334 31.42 -17.75 -6.52
N LEU A 335 31.96 -18.63 -5.67
CA LEU A 335 33.23 -18.48 -4.95
C LEU A 335 34.21 -19.61 -5.29
N SER A 336 34.04 -20.27 -6.42
CA SER A 336 34.84 -21.44 -6.81
C SER A 336 36.34 -21.11 -6.98
N SER A 337 36.71 -19.84 -7.14
CA SER A 337 38.13 -19.41 -7.14
C SER A 337 38.87 -19.68 -5.83
N TYR A 338 38.14 -19.92 -4.74
CA TYR A 338 38.70 -20.22 -3.41
C TYR A 338 38.87 -21.72 -3.15
N ILE A 339 38.53 -22.58 -4.09
CA ILE A 339 38.59 -24.03 -3.91
C ILE A 339 40.01 -24.48 -3.54
N ASP A 340 41.05 -24.03 -4.23
CA ASP A 340 42.43 -24.46 -3.99
C ASP A 340 42.94 -24.12 -2.58
N ILE A 341 42.60 -22.93 -2.08
CA ILE A 341 43.00 -22.48 -0.74
C ILE A 341 42.19 -23.19 0.35
N VAL A 342 40.91 -23.44 0.10
CA VAL A 342 40.07 -24.28 0.97
C VAL A 342 40.64 -25.70 1.01
N LYS A 343 40.92 -26.31 -0.16
CA LYS A 343 41.54 -27.64 -0.28
C LYS A 343 42.87 -27.70 0.47
N LYS A 344 43.79 -26.75 0.20
CA LYS A 344 45.09 -26.68 0.89
C LYS A 344 44.95 -26.53 2.40
N SER A 345 44.04 -25.67 2.87
CA SER A 345 43.79 -25.50 4.30
C SER A 345 43.27 -26.79 4.93
N PHE A 346 42.36 -27.49 4.23
CA PHE A 346 41.86 -28.79 4.64
C PHE A 346 42.93 -29.90 4.60
N LEU A 347 43.90 -29.87 3.68
CA LEU A 347 45.09 -30.74 3.71
C LEU A 347 45.92 -30.51 4.98
N ASP A 348 46.16 -29.25 5.37
CA ASP A 348 46.90 -28.92 6.59
C ASP A 348 46.10 -29.23 7.86
N TYR A 349 44.76 -29.08 7.84
CA TYR A 349 43.89 -29.59 8.91
C TYR A 349 44.03 -31.11 9.04
N CYS A 350 44.13 -31.86 7.93
CA CYS A 350 44.27 -33.31 7.98
C CYS A 350 45.54 -33.76 8.71
N LYS A 351 46.65 -33.02 8.56
CA LYS A 351 47.92 -33.27 9.25
C LYS A 351 47.83 -33.05 10.76
N ASN A 352 47.11 -32.02 11.20
CA ASN A 352 47.08 -31.59 12.60
C ASN A 352 45.73 -31.85 13.30
N TYR A 353 44.87 -32.69 12.73
CA TYR A 353 43.52 -32.91 13.26
C TYR A 353 43.53 -33.69 14.58
N GLU A 354 42.96 -33.07 15.60
CA GLU A 354 42.73 -33.67 16.92
C GLU A 354 41.23 -33.78 17.22
N ILE A 355 40.76 -35.00 17.41
CA ILE A 355 39.35 -35.30 17.74
C ILE A 355 38.88 -34.54 18.98
N LYS A 356 39.72 -34.42 20.02
CA LYS A 356 39.36 -33.72 21.27
C LYS A 356 39.05 -32.23 21.07
N LYS A 357 39.65 -31.59 20.05
CA LYS A 357 39.53 -30.15 19.79
C LYS A 357 38.40 -29.82 18.82
N HIS A 358 38.11 -30.70 17.87
CA HIS A 358 37.16 -30.42 16.78
C HIS A 358 35.93 -31.35 16.76
N GLY A 359 35.92 -32.41 17.57
CA GLY A 359 34.83 -33.38 17.64
C GLY A 359 34.80 -34.37 16.48
N PHE A 360 34.15 -35.51 16.70
CA PHE A 360 34.01 -36.60 15.71
C PHE A 360 33.15 -36.24 14.50
N ILE A 361 32.23 -35.28 14.65
CA ILE A 361 31.27 -34.88 13.60
C ILE A 361 31.96 -34.02 12.52
N PHE A 362 33.08 -33.39 12.88
CA PHE A 362 33.76 -32.43 12.00
C PHE A 362 34.11 -33.01 10.62
N PRO A 363 34.80 -34.15 10.47
CA PRO A 363 35.15 -34.68 9.15
C PRO A 363 33.92 -35.01 8.29
N LYS A 364 32.85 -35.52 8.90
CA LYS A 364 31.59 -35.83 8.18
C LYS A 364 30.89 -34.56 7.66
N ARG A 365 30.92 -33.48 8.44
CA ARG A 365 30.32 -32.20 8.03
C ARG A 365 31.02 -31.58 6.80
N TYR A 366 32.30 -31.87 6.61
CA TYR A 366 33.12 -31.33 5.52
C TYR A 366 33.54 -32.41 4.51
N GLU A 367 32.74 -33.48 4.38
CA GLU A 367 33.07 -34.65 3.58
C GLU A 367 33.30 -34.32 2.09
N ASN A 368 32.50 -33.42 1.51
CA ASN A 368 32.63 -33.03 0.10
C ASN A 368 34.02 -32.44 -0.20
N ILE A 369 34.50 -31.50 0.63
CA ILE A 369 35.82 -30.88 0.41
C ILE A 369 36.93 -31.88 0.68
N LEU A 370 36.81 -32.70 1.73
CA LEU A 370 37.81 -33.70 2.07
C LEU A 370 37.99 -34.73 0.95
N SER A 371 36.88 -35.15 0.33
CA SER A 371 36.87 -36.09 -0.80
C SER A 371 37.56 -35.52 -2.05
N SER A 372 37.57 -34.19 -2.20
CA SER A 372 38.17 -33.51 -3.35
C SER A 372 39.68 -33.19 -3.22
N LEU A 373 40.31 -33.53 -2.08
CA LEU A 373 41.71 -33.14 -1.79
C LEU A 373 42.76 -33.89 -2.62
N ASN A 374 42.48 -35.12 -3.06
CA ASN A 374 43.39 -35.98 -3.83
C ASN A 374 44.88 -35.93 -3.38
N PRO A 375 45.20 -36.25 -2.10
CA PRO A 375 46.57 -36.10 -1.59
C PRO A 375 47.56 -37.06 -2.26
N THR A 376 48.83 -36.68 -2.34
CA THR A 376 49.90 -37.60 -2.74
C THR A 376 50.22 -38.61 -1.62
N LYS A 377 50.94 -39.70 -1.96
CA LYS A 377 51.37 -40.73 -0.99
C LYS A 377 52.22 -40.14 0.13
N GLU A 378 53.06 -39.14 -0.16
CA GLU A 378 53.86 -38.43 0.84
C GLU A 378 52.97 -37.56 1.74
N GLU A 379 52.09 -36.72 1.18
CA GLU A 379 51.21 -35.85 1.98
C GLU A 379 50.24 -36.63 2.87
N PHE A 380 49.71 -37.75 2.37
CA PHE A 380 48.81 -38.61 3.11
C PHE A 380 49.50 -39.30 4.30
N ASN A 381 50.78 -39.69 4.15
CA ASN A 381 51.55 -40.28 5.24
C ASN A 381 51.77 -39.30 6.40
N ASP A 382 51.73 -37.99 6.13
CA ASP A 382 51.84 -36.93 7.12
C ASP A 382 50.50 -36.58 7.81
N PHE A 383 49.37 -37.18 7.40
CA PHE A 383 48.08 -36.96 8.05
C PHE A 383 48.06 -37.49 9.50
N SER A 384 47.24 -36.87 10.36
CA SER A 384 47.02 -37.41 11.71
C SER A 384 46.36 -38.78 11.63
N GLU A 385 46.63 -39.68 12.58
CA GLU A 385 46.07 -41.03 12.57
C GLU A 385 44.54 -41.03 12.50
N ASN A 386 43.89 -40.07 13.14
CA ASN A 386 42.43 -39.92 13.09
C ASN A 386 41.93 -39.55 11.69
N MET A 387 42.65 -38.70 10.95
CA MET A 387 42.28 -38.35 9.58
C MET A 387 42.68 -39.41 8.58
N LYS A 388 43.79 -40.13 8.78
CA LYS A 388 44.09 -41.34 8.02
C LYS A 388 42.97 -42.34 8.14
N ILE A 389 42.51 -42.61 9.38
CA ILE A 389 41.34 -43.46 9.63
C ILE A 389 40.11 -42.94 8.87
N PHE A 390 39.79 -41.65 8.97
CA PHE A 390 38.65 -41.07 8.24
C PHE A 390 38.76 -41.26 6.71
N PHE A 391 39.92 -40.96 6.12
CA PHE A 391 40.18 -41.13 4.70
C PHE A 391 40.15 -42.60 4.27
N TYR A 392 40.67 -43.50 5.12
CA TYR A 392 40.57 -44.94 4.88
C TYR A 392 39.13 -45.35 4.74
N TYR A 393 38.23 -44.97 5.65
CA TYR A 393 36.85 -45.41 5.57
C TYR A 393 36.02 -44.68 4.51
N ASN A 394 36.22 -43.38 4.31
CA ASN A 394 35.25 -42.54 3.60
C ASN A 394 35.72 -42.01 2.23
N ILE A 395 37.04 -41.94 1.94
CA ILE A 395 37.55 -41.20 0.75
C ILE A 395 38.38 -42.07 -0.21
N ILE A 396 39.29 -42.90 0.29
CA ILE A 396 40.25 -43.59 -0.58
C ILE A 396 39.65 -44.87 -1.19
N ASP A 397 39.33 -44.85 -2.47
CA ASP A 397 38.74 -46.02 -3.16
C ASP A 397 39.79 -46.95 -3.78
N GLU A 398 39.36 -48.15 -4.21
CA GLU A 398 40.20 -49.22 -4.78
C GLU A 398 41.03 -48.76 -6.00
N GLY A 399 40.53 -47.78 -6.77
CA GLY A 399 41.22 -47.20 -7.93
C GLY A 399 42.24 -46.11 -7.58
N SER A 400 42.36 -45.71 -6.30
CA SER A 400 43.25 -44.64 -5.87
C SER A 400 44.70 -45.13 -5.71
N PRO A 401 45.72 -44.35 -6.11
CA PRO A 401 47.12 -44.62 -5.81
C PRO A 401 47.43 -44.74 -4.30
N LEU A 402 46.56 -44.20 -3.45
CA LEU A 402 46.69 -44.28 -1.99
C LEU A 402 46.11 -45.58 -1.41
N PHE A 403 45.36 -46.36 -2.19
CA PHE A 403 44.71 -47.57 -1.69
C PHE A 403 45.70 -48.57 -1.10
N GLU A 404 46.91 -48.65 -1.65
CA GLU A 404 48.00 -49.50 -1.13
C GLU A 404 48.39 -49.17 0.32
N LEU A 405 48.22 -47.91 0.76
CA LEU A 405 48.57 -47.43 2.09
C LEU A 405 47.51 -47.78 3.15
N ILE A 406 46.31 -48.19 2.73
CA ILE A 406 45.23 -48.56 3.65
C ILE A 406 45.61 -49.87 4.38
N PRO A 407 45.43 -49.96 5.71
CA PRO A 407 45.59 -51.22 6.44
C PRO A 407 44.72 -52.35 5.88
N GLU A 408 45.23 -53.59 5.82
CA GLU A 408 44.52 -54.71 5.20
C GLU A 408 43.18 -55.06 5.84
N ASN A 409 43.05 -54.83 7.15
CA ASN A 409 41.77 -54.96 7.85
C ASN A 409 40.74 -53.93 7.34
N VAL A 410 41.17 -52.70 7.05
CA VAL A 410 40.29 -51.64 6.55
C VAL A 410 39.96 -51.85 5.07
N LYS A 411 40.90 -52.33 4.24
CA LYS A 411 40.61 -52.71 2.85
C LYS A 411 39.52 -53.76 2.75
N LYS A 412 39.61 -54.81 3.58
CA LYS A 412 38.57 -55.85 3.67
C LYS A 412 37.21 -55.25 4.06
N GLU A 413 37.21 -54.33 5.02
CA GLU A 413 35.99 -53.66 5.47
C GLU A 413 35.39 -52.74 4.41
N LYS A 414 36.20 -51.99 3.64
CA LYS A 414 35.77 -51.17 2.51
C LYS A 414 35.18 -51.98 1.37
N ILE A 415 35.78 -53.12 1.03
CA ILE A 415 35.27 -54.02 -0.01
C ILE A 415 33.88 -54.52 0.40
N LEU A 416 33.72 -54.90 1.68
CA LEU A 416 32.42 -55.27 2.23
C LEU A 416 31.43 -54.09 2.20
N ASP A 417 31.84 -52.88 2.56
CA ASP A 417 30.97 -51.68 2.50
C ASP A 417 30.57 -51.30 1.08
N ARG A 418 31.47 -51.46 0.10
CA ARG A 418 31.19 -51.24 -1.32
C ARG A 418 30.17 -52.25 -1.83
N GLN A 419 30.39 -53.54 -1.59
CA GLN A 419 29.42 -54.58 -1.94
C GLN A 419 28.06 -54.30 -1.27
N PHE A 420 28.07 -53.78 -0.04
CA PHE A 420 26.86 -53.45 0.71
C PHE A 420 26.12 -52.27 0.07
N ARG A 421 26.85 -51.20 -0.30
CA ARG A 421 26.32 -50.05 -1.03
C ARG A 421 25.81 -50.41 -2.43
N GLU A 422 26.57 -51.16 -3.21
CA GLU A 422 26.15 -51.62 -4.55
C GLU A 422 24.85 -52.45 -4.46
N LYS A 423 24.73 -53.32 -3.45
CA LYS A 423 23.53 -54.09 -3.19
C LYS A 423 22.36 -53.22 -2.74
N LEU A 424 22.60 -52.22 -1.89
CA LEU A 424 21.59 -51.23 -1.48
C LEU A 424 21.14 -50.34 -2.63
N GLU A 425 22.05 -49.80 -3.45
CA GLU A 425 21.72 -48.96 -4.61
C GLU A 425 20.89 -49.76 -5.63
N LYS A 426 21.24 -51.03 -5.83
CA LYS A 426 20.43 -51.95 -6.65
C LYS A 426 19.05 -52.16 -6.04
N GLU A 427 18.95 -52.43 -4.75
CA GLU A 427 17.68 -52.57 -4.04
C GLU A 427 16.83 -51.28 -4.11
N GLU A 428 17.42 -50.10 -3.89
CA GLU A 428 16.75 -48.81 -3.94
C GLU A 428 16.26 -48.48 -5.34
N LYS A 429 17.08 -48.77 -6.37
CA LYS A 429 16.69 -48.58 -7.77
C LYS A 429 15.53 -49.49 -8.15
N GLU A 430 15.61 -50.78 -7.83
CA GLU A 430 14.53 -51.74 -8.11
C GLU A 430 13.28 -51.40 -7.28
N ALA A 431 13.42 -50.97 -6.02
CA ALA A 431 12.32 -50.51 -5.19
C ALA A 431 11.66 -49.24 -5.73
N PHE A 432 12.44 -48.34 -6.33
CA PHE A 432 11.94 -47.12 -6.97
C PHE A 432 11.18 -47.44 -8.28
N GLU A 433 11.75 -48.27 -9.16
CA GLU A 433 11.07 -48.75 -10.36
C GLU A 433 9.73 -49.43 -9.99
N TYR A 434 9.75 -50.21 -8.89
CA TYR A 434 8.57 -50.89 -8.39
C TYR A 434 7.49 -49.97 -7.79
N GLN A 435 7.78 -48.70 -7.44
CA GLN A 435 6.76 -47.76 -6.94
C GLN A 435 5.66 -47.50 -7.97
N THR A 436 6.04 -47.35 -9.23
CA THR A 436 5.07 -47.16 -10.33
C THR A 436 4.52 -48.49 -10.82
N GLU A 437 5.34 -49.55 -10.90
CA GLU A 437 4.88 -50.86 -11.40
C GLU A 437 3.90 -51.56 -10.44
N CYS A 438 4.03 -51.36 -9.13
CA CYS A 438 3.17 -52.03 -8.15
C CYS A 438 1.68 -51.64 -8.28
N ILE A 439 1.37 -50.54 -8.97
CA ILE A 439 0.00 -50.14 -9.33
C ILE A 439 -0.73 -51.24 -10.11
N HIS A 440 -0.03 -51.94 -11.01
CA HIS A 440 -0.61 -53.01 -11.81
C HIS A 440 -1.01 -54.23 -10.96
N LEU A 441 -0.43 -54.38 -9.77
CA LEU A 441 -0.73 -55.49 -8.85
C LEU A 441 -2.05 -55.31 -8.12
N PHE A 442 -2.64 -54.11 -8.12
CA PHE A 442 -3.95 -53.90 -7.52
C PHE A 442 -5.04 -54.72 -8.23
N PHE A 443 -4.81 -55.09 -9.49
CA PHE A 443 -5.70 -55.91 -10.30
C PHE A 443 -5.44 -57.43 -10.19
N ASP A 444 -4.43 -57.85 -9.43
CA ASP A 444 -4.01 -59.25 -9.24
C ASP A 444 -3.79 -59.55 -7.75
N LYS A 445 -4.90 -59.90 -7.09
CA LYS A 445 -4.96 -60.22 -5.65
C LYS A 445 -3.98 -61.32 -5.25
N ASP A 446 -3.84 -62.36 -6.06
CA ASP A 446 -3.00 -63.52 -5.75
C ASP A 446 -1.52 -63.12 -5.72
N LYS A 447 -1.07 -62.29 -6.67
CA LYS A 447 0.29 -61.72 -6.63
C LYS A 447 0.52 -60.79 -5.44
N LEU A 448 -0.48 -60.00 -5.06
CA LEU A 448 -0.37 -59.15 -3.88
C LEU A 448 -0.21 -59.99 -2.60
N VAL A 449 -0.96 -61.09 -2.47
CA VAL A 449 -0.81 -62.07 -1.38
C VAL A 449 0.55 -62.77 -1.43
N GLU A 450 1.05 -63.11 -2.62
CA GLU A 450 2.39 -63.68 -2.82
C GLU A 450 3.48 -62.73 -2.29
N ASP A 451 3.39 -61.44 -2.59
CA ASP A 451 4.32 -60.41 -2.10
C ASP A 451 4.30 -60.28 -0.58
N VAL A 452 3.11 -60.28 0.02
CA VAL A 452 2.96 -60.25 1.49
C VAL A 452 3.57 -61.52 2.11
N ASN A 453 3.36 -62.70 1.48
CA ASN A 453 3.95 -63.97 1.93
C ASN A 453 5.48 -63.99 1.81
N LYS A 454 6.07 -63.38 0.77
CA LYS A 454 7.53 -63.23 0.65
C LYS A 454 8.09 -62.46 1.85
N ILE A 455 7.44 -61.37 2.24
CA ILE A 455 7.84 -60.59 3.41
C ILE A 455 7.68 -61.41 4.71
N ILE A 456 6.57 -62.13 4.87
CA ILE A 456 6.34 -63.02 6.02
C ILE A 456 7.42 -64.11 6.14
N ASN A 457 7.79 -64.76 5.03
CA ASN A 457 8.83 -65.79 5.03
C ASN A 457 10.19 -65.25 5.51
N LYS A 458 10.45 -63.94 5.33
CA LYS A 458 11.71 -63.30 5.74
C LYS A 458 11.65 -62.71 7.15
N LEU A 459 10.53 -62.12 7.55
CA LEU A 459 10.38 -61.37 8.81
C LEU A 459 9.61 -62.13 9.91
N GLY A 460 8.93 -63.22 9.56
CA GLY A 460 8.07 -63.99 10.44
C GLY A 460 6.62 -63.49 10.46
N ASN A 461 5.71 -64.37 10.90
CA ASN A 461 4.26 -64.09 10.94
C ASN A 461 3.88 -62.94 11.90
N ASP A 462 4.67 -62.72 12.95
CA ASP A 462 4.43 -61.68 13.97
C ASP A 462 5.02 -60.31 13.61
N ALA A 463 5.56 -60.14 12.39
CA ALA A 463 6.14 -58.88 11.96
C ALA A 463 5.08 -57.76 11.90
N ASP A 464 5.39 -56.65 12.56
CA ASP A 464 4.59 -55.42 12.61
C ASP A 464 5.25 -54.30 11.76
N PHE A 465 4.66 -53.09 11.76
CA PHE A 465 5.25 -51.95 11.06
C PHE A 465 6.67 -51.65 11.53
N THR A 466 6.93 -51.73 12.83
CA THR A 466 8.27 -51.50 13.41
C THR A 466 9.28 -52.50 12.86
N THR A 467 8.90 -53.78 12.77
CA THR A 467 9.73 -54.86 12.23
C THR A 467 10.03 -54.64 10.75
N LEU A 468 9.01 -54.24 9.97
CA LEU A 468 9.12 -53.95 8.55
C LEU A 468 9.97 -52.69 8.29
N ASP A 469 9.83 -51.65 9.11
CA ASP A 469 10.59 -50.42 9.01
C ASP A 469 12.05 -50.64 9.42
N MET A 470 12.31 -51.37 10.52
CA MET A 470 13.65 -51.81 10.93
C MET A 470 14.33 -52.65 9.86
N TYR A 471 13.63 -53.59 9.22
CA TYR A 471 14.18 -54.37 8.10
C TYR A 471 14.62 -53.48 6.94
N ASN A 472 13.83 -52.46 6.61
CA ASN A 472 14.14 -51.51 5.54
C ASN A 472 15.20 -50.47 5.94
N THR A 473 15.47 -50.31 7.25
CA THR A 473 16.38 -49.28 7.74
C THR A 473 17.82 -49.64 7.41
N ILE A 474 18.49 -48.73 6.70
CA ILE A 474 19.91 -48.87 6.29
C ILE A 474 20.82 -49.18 7.48
N SER A 475 20.55 -48.59 8.66
CA SER A 475 21.37 -48.77 9.86
C SER A 475 21.36 -50.21 10.40
N ASP A 476 20.23 -50.92 10.35
CA ASP A 476 20.14 -52.30 10.84
C ASP A 476 20.66 -53.31 9.80
N LYS A 477 20.47 -53.02 8.50
CA LYS A 477 21.14 -53.76 7.41
C LYS A 477 22.66 -53.66 7.55
N TYR A 478 23.17 -52.47 7.86
CA TYR A 478 24.60 -52.22 8.05
C TYR A 478 25.17 -52.92 9.29
N LYS A 479 24.44 -52.96 10.42
CA LYS A 479 24.86 -53.72 11.63
C LYS A 479 25.07 -55.22 11.35
N ARG A 480 24.33 -55.78 10.39
CA ARG A 480 24.44 -57.17 9.93
C ARG A 480 25.03 -57.28 8.51
N LYS A 481 25.90 -56.33 8.14
CA LYS A 481 26.53 -56.20 6.81
C LYS A 481 26.92 -57.54 6.15
N GLU A 482 27.67 -58.37 6.85
CA GLU A 482 28.19 -59.63 6.29
C GLU A 482 27.11 -60.68 6.02
N GLU A 483 26.06 -60.71 6.84
CA GLU A 483 24.88 -61.57 6.63
C GLU A 483 24.02 -61.00 5.50
N TYR A 484 23.76 -59.69 5.52
CA TYR A 484 22.98 -59.00 4.47
C TYR A 484 23.59 -59.19 3.08
N LEU A 485 24.91 -59.18 2.95
CA LEU A 485 25.60 -59.43 1.67
C LEU A 485 25.38 -60.84 1.12
N LYS A 486 25.25 -61.84 2.00
CA LYS A 486 25.03 -63.25 1.62
C LYS A 486 23.56 -63.59 1.36
N ASP A 487 22.65 -62.85 1.99
CA ASP A 487 21.20 -63.07 1.91
C ASP A 487 20.58 -62.44 0.66
N ASP A 488 19.58 -63.07 0.05
CA ASP A 488 18.74 -62.36 -0.93
C ASP A 488 17.92 -61.26 -0.22
N TYR A 489 17.83 -60.08 -0.84
CA TYR A 489 16.98 -58.98 -0.38
C TYR A 489 15.58 -59.11 -1.00
N ILE A 490 14.57 -58.61 -0.27
CA ILE A 490 13.18 -58.60 -0.73
C ILE A 490 12.77 -57.14 -0.86
N ILE A 491 12.36 -56.74 -2.06
CA ILE A 491 11.75 -55.44 -2.29
C ILE A 491 10.36 -55.49 -1.66
N VAL A 492 10.18 -54.73 -0.57
CA VAL A 492 8.88 -54.61 0.07
C VAL A 492 7.96 -53.85 -0.87
N ASN A 493 6.81 -54.46 -1.19
CA ASN A 493 5.79 -53.83 -2.02
C ASN A 493 5.43 -52.43 -1.47
N PRO A 494 5.66 -51.35 -2.25
CA PRO A 494 5.48 -49.98 -1.79
C PRO A 494 4.08 -49.66 -1.28
N PHE A 495 3.05 -50.26 -1.88
CA PHE A 495 1.69 -50.13 -1.39
C PHE A 495 1.54 -50.73 0.01
N ILE A 496 2.13 -51.89 0.30
CA ILE A 496 2.07 -52.52 1.64
C ILE A 496 2.72 -51.60 2.69
N LYS A 497 3.84 -50.96 2.36
CA LYS A 497 4.48 -49.97 3.25
C LYS A 497 3.59 -48.74 3.47
N TYR A 498 3.02 -48.18 2.40
CA TYR A 498 2.06 -47.06 2.48
C TYR A 498 0.82 -47.43 3.32
N TYR A 499 0.26 -48.62 3.10
CA TYR A 499 -0.88 -49.13 3.82
C TYR A 499 -0.58 -49.32 5.31
N PHE A 500 0.59 -49.87 5.68
CA PHE A 500 1.01 -49.93 7.08
C PHE A 500 1.17 -48.55 7.69
N LEU A 501 1.85 -47.61 7.02
CA LEU A 501 2.09 -46.27 7.56
C LEU A 501 0.77 -45.55 7.85
N THR A 502 -0.17 -45.64 6.92
CA THR A 502 -1.48 -44.99 7.03
C THR A 502 -2.34 -45.62 8.12
N THR A 503 -2.32 -46.95 8.26
CA THR A 503 -3.15 -47.67 9.25
C THR A 503 -2.53 -47.72 10.65
N SER A 504 -1.21 -47.89 10.78
CA SER A 504 -0.53 -48.01 12.08
C SER A 504 -0.47 -46.70 12.86
N LYS A 505 -0.34 -45.56 12.16
CA LYS A 505 -0.31 -44.21 12.75
C LYS A 505 -1.63 -43.86 13.46
N ASP A 506 -2.74 -44.37 12.95
CA ASP A 506 -4.09 -43.97 13.38
C ASP A 506 -4.75 -44.99 14.33
N PHE A 507 -4.30 -46.26 14.37
CA PHE A 507 -4.96 -47.35 15.12
C PHE A 507 -4.14 -48.03 16.23
N ASN A 508 -2.98 -47.49 16.64
CA ASN A 508 -2.07 -48.05 17.67
C ASN A 508 -1.49 -49.46 17.34
N SER A 509 -0.20 -49.48 17.00
CA SER A 509 0.88 -50.50 17.16
C SER A 509 0.63 -52.04 17.13
N GLY A 510 -0.53 -52.57 16.74
CA GLY A 510 -0.82 -54.02 16.78
C GLY A 510 -0.96 -54.76 15.45
N LEU A 511 -0.89 -54.05 14.31
CA LEU A 511 -1.12 -54.64 12.98
C LEU A 511 0.02 -55.58 12.59
N ARG A 512 -0.29 -56.85 12.26
CA ARG A 512 0.70 -57.84 11.80
C ARG A 512 0.57 -58.09 10.31
N MET A 513 1.63 -58.60 9.69
CA MET A 513 1.62 -59.02 8.27
C MET A 513 0.48 -60.01 7.95
N THR A 514 0.13 -60.91 8.89
CA THR A 514 -0.98 -61.86 8.72
C THR A 514 -2.35 -61.18 8.66
N ASP A 515 -2.56 -60.08 9.41
CA ASP A 515 -3.81 -59.31 9.35
C ASP A 515 -4.03 -58.68 7.96
N ILE A 516 -2.94 -58.40 7.22
CA ILE A 516 -2.99 -57.87 5.86
C ILE A 516 -3.40 -58.95 4.87
N ILE A 517 -2.88 -60.17 5.02
CA ILE A 517 -3.31 -61.31 4.19
C ILE A 517 -4.80 -61.57 4.40
N ASP A 518 -5.24 -61.65 5.65
CA ASP A 518 -6.66 -61.84 5.99
C ASP A 518 -7.51 -60.73 5.37
N TYR A 519 -7.06 -59.47 5.47
CA TYR A 519 -7.74 -58.34 4.84
C TYR A 519 -7.81 -58.44 3.32
N ILE A 520 -6.71 -58.77 2.64
CA ILE A 520 -6.67 -58.90 1.19
C ILE A 520 -7.63 -60.02 0.78
N ASN A 521 -7.54 -61.18 1.42
CA ASN A 521 -8.39 -62.33 1.12
C ASN A 521 -9.88 -62.05 1.30
N ASP A 522 -10.26 -61.37 2.38
CA ASP A 522 -11.66 -61.17 2.73
C ASP A 522 -12.29 -59.95 2.05
N TYR A 523 -11.51 -58.91 1.71
CA TYR A 523 -12.05 -57.59 1.35
C TYR A 523 -11.42 -56.89 0.13
N TRP A 524 -10.35 -57.42 -0.48
CA TRP A 524 -9.64 -56.72 -1.57
C TRP A 524 -10.50 -56.47 -2.81
N ASP A 525 -11.29 -57.47 -3.21
CA ASP A 525 -12.11 -57.43 -4.43
C ASP A 525 -13.11 -56.27 -4.43
N LYS A 526 -13.50 -55.80 -3.24
CA LYS A 526 -14.41 -54.67 -3.04
C LYS A 526 -13.72 -53.33 -2.86
N HIS A 527 -12.41 -53.29 -2.58
CA HIS A 527 -11.72 -52.06 -2.12
C HIS A 527 -10.49 -51.67 -2.93
N TRP A 528 -10.00 -52.54 -3.83
CA TRP A 528 -8.74 -52.35 -4.55
C TRP A 528 -8.65 -50.97 -5.23
N ALA A 529 -9.72 -50.50 -5.86
CA ALA A 529 -9.68 -49.24 -6.62
C ALA A 529 -9.60 -48.00 -5.72
N ILE A 530 -10.12 -48.07 -4.49
CA ILE A 530 -9.99 -46.98 -3.51
C ILE A 530 -8.57 -46.94 -2.96
N HIS A 531 -7.98 -48.11 -2.70
CA HIS A 531 -6.56 -48.19 -2.33
C HIS A 531 -5.65 -47.69 -3.44
N LEU A 532 -5.98 -48.00 -4.70
CA LEU A 532 -5.27 -47.49 -5.87
C LEU A 532 -5.38 -45.96 -5.97
N TYR A 533 -6.58 -45.41 -5.86
CA TYR A 533 -6.83 -43.96 -5.83
C TYR A 533 -5.96 -43.24 -4.79
N ASN A 534 -5.93 -43.76 -3.56
CA ASN A 534 -5.14 -43.19 -2.47
C ASN A 534 -3.63 -43.31 -2.71
N TYR A 535 -3.19 -44.43 -3.27
CA TYR A 535 -1.78 -44.66 -3.56
C TYR A 535 -1.28 -43.74 -4.68
N ILE A 536 -2.06 -43.50 -5.73
CA ILE A 536 -1.72 -42.54 -6.79
C ILE A 536 -1.70 -41.11 -6.25
N LEU A 537 -2.67 -40.72 -5.41
CA LEU A 537 -2.63 -39.42 -4.72
C LEU A 537 -1.33 -39.22 -3.92
N TYR A 538 -0.92 -40.25 -3.18
CA TYR A 538 0.35 -40.25 -2.46
C TYR A 538 1.55 -40.08 -3.42
N LEU A 539 1.56 -40.78 -4.56
CA LEU A 539 2.61 -40.64 -5.57
C LEU A 539 2.65 -39.21 -6.18
N ASN A 540 1.50 -38.64 -6.50
CA ASN A 540 1.38 -37.30 -7.10
C ASN A 540 1.75 -36.16 -6.12
N SER A 541 1.79 -36.42 -4.82
CA SER A 541 2.20 -35.42 -3.81
C SER A 541 3.71 -35.14 -3.79
N TYR A 542 4.52 -35.95 -4.50
CA TYR A 542 5.96 -35.75 -4.63
C TYR A 542 6.30 -34.83 -5.82
N PRO A 543 7.32 -33.95 -5.72
CA PRO A 543 7.68 -32.94 -6.74
C PRO A 543 8.21 -33.51 -8.08
N ARG A 544 8.10 -34.81 -8.30
CA ARG A 544 8.53 -35.52 -9.50
C ARG A 544 7.29 -36.20 -10.07
N ASN A 545 6.61 -35.55 -11.01
CA ASN A 545 5.37 -36.03 -11.66
C ASN A 545 5.55 -37.46 -12.21
N ASN A 546 5.18 -38.47 -11.43
CA ASN A 546 5.24 -39.87 -11.83
C ASN A 546 4.02 -40.17 -12.72
N LYS A 547 4.20 -40.15 -14.05
CA LYS A 547 3.14 -40.55 -14.99
C LYS A 547 2.92 -42.06 -14.90
N VAL A 548 1.71 -42.46 -14.55
CA VAL A 548 1.27 -43.86 -14.52
C VAL A 548 0.57 -44.17 -15.84
N GLU A 549 0.99 -45.23 -16.52
CA GLU A 549 0.33 -45.72 -17.73
C GLU A 549 -0.51 -46.96 -17.42
N PHE A 550 -1.83 -46.89 -17.63
CA PHE A 550 -2.71 -48.04 -17.50
C PHE A 550 -2.89 -48.76 -18.84
N THR A 551 -2.94 -50.09 -18.81
CA THR A 551 -3.36 -50.89 -19.96
C THR A 551 -4.85 -50.68 -20.26
N ASP A 552 -5.29 -50.94 -21.48
CA ASP A 552 -6.70 -50.74 -21.85
C ASP A 552 -7.65 -51.61 -21.04
N GLU A 553 -7.24 -52.83 -20.65
CA GLU A 553 -8.01 -53.70 -19.75
C GLU A 553 -8.13 -53.10 -18.34
N GLU A 554 -7.05 -52.53 -17.80
CA GLU A 554 -7.06 -51.87 -16.49
C GLU A 554 -7.92 -50.60 -16.53
N LYS A 555 -7.84 -49.80 -17.60
CA LYS A 555 -8.70 -48.62 -17.80
C LYS A 555 -10.17 -49.01 -17.78
N VAL A 556 -10.54 -50.10 -18.46
CA VAL A 556 -11.92 -50.62 -18.44
C VAL A 556 -12.32 -51.04 -17.02
N LYS A 557 -11.47 -51.78 -16.30
CA LYS A 557 -11.75 -52.18 -14.90
C LYS A 557 -11.91 -50.98 -13.97
N ILE A 558 -11.06 -49.96 -14.09
CA ILE A 558 -11.18 -48.70 -13.32
C ILE A 558 -12.50 -48.01 -13.65
N LYS A 559 -12.82 -47.86 -14.94
CA LYS A 559 -14.06 -47.21 -15.40
C LYS A 559 -15.30 -47.98 -14.91
N GLU A 560 -15.30 -49.30 -14.99
CA GLU A 560 -16.38 -50.15 -14.51
C GLU A 560 -16.53 -50.10 -12.98
N TYR A 561 -15.43 -50.05 -12.23
CA TYR A 561 -15.49 -49.95 -10.76
C TYR A 561 -16.12 -48.63 -10.30
N PHE A 562 -15.71 -47.51 -10.89
CA PHE A 562 -16.23 -46.18 -10.57
C PHE A 562 -17.54 -45.85 -11.30
N ASN A 563 -18.06 -46.73 -12.16
CA ASN A 563 -19.42 -46.58 -12.69
C ASN A 563 -20.41 -46.49 -11.54
N TYR A 564 -21.30 -45.49 -11.56
CA TYR A 564 -22.21 -45.18 -10.46
C TYR A 564 -22.92 -46.40 -9.85
N ASN A 565 -23.47 -47.29 -10.68
CA ASN A 565 -24.21 -48.47 -10.21
C ASN A 565 -23.31 -49.47 -9.47
N ASN A 566 -22.08 -49.65 -9.97
CA ASN A 566 -21.11 -50.54 -9.35
C ASN A 566 -20.51 -49.88 -8.11
N TYR A 567 -20.16 -48.59 -8.18
CA TYR A 567 -19.64 -47.84 -7.05
C TYR A 567 -20.59 -47.85 -5.86
N GLN A 568 -21.89 -47.60 -6.06
CA GLN A 568 -22.88 -47.69 -4.98
C GLN A 568 -22.90 -49.07 -4.30
N ASN A 569 -22.84 -50.15 -5.08
CA ASN A 569 -22.81 -51.51 -4.54
C ASN A 569 -21.45 -51.84 -3.88
N ASN A 570 -20.35 -51.33 -4.42
CA ASN A 570 -19.00 -51.55 -3.90
C ASN A 570 -18.80 -50.81 -2.56
N ILE A 571 -19.47 -49.67 -2.37
CA ILE A 571 -19.40 -48.88 -1.12
C ILE A 571 -20.57 -49.13 -0.16
N SER A 572 -21.64 -49.84 -0.55
CA SER A 572 -22.82 -50.00 0.30
C SER A 572 -22.50 -50.66 1.63
N ASP A 573 -21.53 -51.57 1.63
CA ASP A 573 -21.04 -52.21 2.85
C ASP A 573 -20.24 -51.23 3.74
N LEU A 574 -19.49 -50.30 3.13
CA LEU A 574 -18.74 -49.26 3.82
C LEU A 574 -19.68 -48.19 4.44
N ILE A 575 -20.75 -47.82 3.72
CA ILE A 575 -21.77 -46.86 4.16
C ILE A 575 -22.49 -47.31 5.47
N ASN A 576 -22.62 -48.63 5.68
CA ASN A 576 -23.30 -49.18 6.86
C ASN A 576 -22.40 -49.21 8.12
N ILE A 577 -21.08 -49.08 7.97
CA ILE A 577 -20.10 -49.26 9.03
C ILE A 577 -19.62 -47.90 9.59
N VAL A 578 -19.64 -46.85 8.77
CA VAL A 578 -19.31 -45.49 9.19
C VAL A 578 -20.45 -44.93 10.06
N LYS A 579 -20.21 -44.76 11.37
CA LYS A 579 -21.10 -44.03 12.29
C LYS A 579 -21.06 -42.51 12.06
N CYS A 580 -21.11 -42.07 10.80
CA CYS A 580 -21.27 -40.66 10.45
C CYS A 580 -22.70 -40.45 9.97
N SER A 581 -23.31 -39.34 10.37
CA SER A 581 -24.67 -38.97 9.96
C SER A 581 -24.76 -38.60 8.47
N ASP A 582 -23.63 -38.26 7.86
CA ASP A 582 -23.55 -37.85 6.46
C ASP A 582 -22.91 -38.96 5.62
N LYS A 583 -23.68 -39.56 4.71
CA LYS A 583 -23.26 -40.67 3.85
C LYS A 583 -22.77 -40.18 2.49
N TYR A 584 -22.93 -38.88 2.18
CA TYR A 584 -22.68 -38.32 0.87
C TYR A 584 -21.22 -37.93 0.64
N PHE A 585 -20.41 -37.85 1.70
CA PHE A 585 -19.00 -37.47 1.57
C PHE A 585 -18.24 -38.39 0.60
N LEU A 586 -18.51 -39.70 0.56
CA LEU A 586 -17.81 -40.64 -0.33
C LEU A 586 -17.82 -40.23 -1.81
N TYR A 587 -18.88 -39.54 -2.24
CA TYR A 587 -18.97 -39.04 -3.61
C TYR A 587 -17.90 -38.00 -3.97
N PHE A 588 -17.19 -37.41 -3.00
CA PHE A 588 -16.11 -36.45 -3.29
C PHE A 588 -14.99 -37.07 -4.13
N ILE A 589 -14.79 -38.39 -4.03
CA ILE A 589 -13.80 -39.13 -4.84
C ILE A 589 -13.97 -38.79 -6.32
N TYR A 590 -15.22 -38.70 -6.79
CA TYR A 590 -15.57 -38.33 -8.17
C TYR A 590 -15.09 -36.93 -8.57
N TYR A 591 -14.93 -36.00 -7.62
CA TYR A 591 -14.41 -34.67 -7.92
C TYR A 591 -12.98 -34.71 -8.46
N ARG A 592 -12.17 -35.65 -7.96
CA ARG A 592 -10.73 -35.75 -8.27
C ARG A 592 -10.38 -36.90 -9.20
N LEU A 593 -11.35 -37.76 -9.57
CA LEU A 593 -11.08 -38.98 -10.35
C LEU A 593 -10.32 -38.71 -11.64
N GLU A 594 -10.77 -37.76 -12.46
CA GLU A 594 -10.12 -37.44 -13.74
C GLU A 594 -8.72 -36.84 -13.58
N ASN A 595 -8.48 -36.12 -12.47
CA ASN A 595 -7.14 -35.60 -12.16
C ASN A 595 -6.19 -36.69 -11.66
N ILE A 596 -6.71 -37.75 -11.02
CA ILE A 596 -5.91 -38.84 -10.45
C ILE A 596 -5.65 -39.91 -11.50
N PHE A 597 -6.68 -40.26 -12.27
CA PHE A 597 -6.61 -41.23 -13.35
C PHE A 597 -6.55 -40.51 -14.72
N GLU A 598 -5.48 -39.74 -14.92
CA GLU A 598 -5.28 -38.99 -16.16
C GLU A 598 -5.37 -39.92 -17.40
N GLY A 599 -6.15 -39.50 -18.40
CA GLY A 599 -6.35 -40.26 -19.64
C GLY A 599 -7.44 -41.34 -19.57
N ILE A 600 -8.23 -41.40 -18.49
CA ILE A 600 -9.46 -42.21 -18.41
C ILE A 600 -10.69 -41.30 -18.40
N ASP A 601 -11.57 -41.48 -19.38
CA ASP A 601 -12.84 -40.74 -19.47
C ASP A 601 -13.95 -41.45 -18.67
N PHE A 602 -14.38 -40.80 -17.59
CA PHE A 602 -15.49 -41.26 -16.74
C PHE A 602 -16.82 -40.68 -17.22
N GLU A 603 -17.87 -41.48 -17.10
CA GLU A 603 -19.26 -41.06 -17.36
C GLU A 603 -19.96 -40.85 -16.01
N TYR A 604 -20.54 -39.67 -15.82
CA TYR A 604 -21.22 -39.30 -14.59
C TYR A 604 -22.73 -39.32 -14.80
N THR A 605 -23.45 -40.05 -13.96
CA THR A 605 -24.92 -40.04 -13.99
C THR A 605 -25.46 -38.76 -13.34
N GLU A 606 -26.65 -38.33 -13.72
CA GLU A 606 -27.33 -37.19 -13.09
C GLU A 606 -27.43 -37.37 -11.55
N GLU A 607 -27.68 -38.60 -11.08
CA GLU A 607 -27.76 -38.92 -9.65
C GLU A 607 -26.42 -38.79 -8.93
N LEU A 608 -25.31 -39.12 -9.59
CA LEU A 608 -23.97 -38.93 -9.06
C LEU A 608 -23.64 -37.45 -8.90
N ILE A 609 -23.83 -36.66 -9.97
CA ILE A 609 -23.55 -35.22 -9.96
C ILE A 609 -24.41 -34.54 -8.88
N TYR A 610 -25.70 -34.91 -8.80
CA TYR A 610 -26.61 -34.43 -7.78
C TYR A 610 -26.13 -34.69 -6.34
N ASN A 611 -25.53 -35.85 -6.07
CA ASN A 611 -24.98 -36.15 -4.75
C ASN A 611 -23.65 -35.45 -4.50
N LEU A 612 -22.81 -35.28 -5.53
CA LEU A 612 -21.52 -34.57 -5.45
C LEU A 612 -21.70 -33.12 -5.04
N VAL A 613 -22.60 -32.39 -5.70
CA VAL A 613 -22.83 -30.96 -5.47
C VAL A 613 -23.47 -30.65 -4.11
N LYS A 614 -23.90 -31.65 -3.34
CA LYS A 614 -24.41 -31.46 -1.98
C LYS A 614 -23.34 -31.56 -0.90
N ILE A 615 -22.18 -32.08 -1.24
CA ILE A 615 -21.15 -32.40 -0.25
C ILE A 615 -20.61 -31.11 0.37
N PRO A 616 -20.54 -31.02 1.71
CA PRO A 616 -19.86 -29.93 2.39
C PRO A 616 -18.45 -29.72 1.85
N TYR A 617 -18.09 -28.47 1.53
CA TYR A 617 -16.86 -28.18 0.79
C TYR A 617 -15.56 -28.55 1.52
N TYR A 618 -15.61 -28.72 2.84
CA TYR A 618 -14.44 -29.17 3.62
C TYR A 618 -13.97 -30.59 3.27
N TYR A 619 -14.80 -31.42 2.62
CA TYR A 619 -14.41 -32.76 2.18
C TYR A 619 -13.52 -32.77 0.92
N TYR A 620 -13.51 -31.68 0.14
CA TYR A 620 -12.82 -31.64 -1.15
C TYR A 620 -11.28 -31.59 -1.05
N ASN A 621 -10.73 -31.49 0.17
CA ASN A 621 -9.29 -31.38 0.44
C ASN A 621 -8.69 -32.54 1.28
N ARG A 622 -9.40 -33.67 1.45
CA ARG A 622 -8.94 -34.75 2.35
C ARG A 622 -8.86 -36.12 1.67
N ASP A 623 -8.03 -37.00 2.25
CA ASP A 623 -7.84 -38.38 1.78
C ASP A 623 -8.78 -39.37 2.49
N VAL A 624 -9.12 -40.44 1.78
CA VAL A 624 -9.90 -41.57 2.29
C VAL A 624 -8.96 -42.59 2.91
N LYS A 625 -9.20 -43.08 4.14
CA LYS A 625 -8.44 -44.21 4.70
C LYS A 625 -9.34 -45.43 4.93
N LEU A 626 -8.85 -46.64 4.60
CA LEU A 626 -9.59 -47.91 4.63
C LEU A 626 -8.83 -49.01 5.38
N TYR A 627 -9.47 -49.69 6.34
CA TYR A 627 -8.92 -50.88 7.02
C TYR A 627 -10.01 -51.79 7.61
N LYS A 628 -9.93 -53.13 7.46
CA LYS A 628 -10.92 -54.12 7.97
C LYS A 628 -12.38 -53.78 7.65
N ASN A 629 -12.64 -53.24 6.47
CA ASN A 629 -13.97 -52.76 6.03
C ASN A 629 -14.48 -51.50 6.76
N TYR A 630 -13.62 -50.79 7.49
CA TYR A 630 -13.90 -49.51 8.13
C TYR A 630 -13.27 -48.35 7.36
N PHE A 631 -13.99 -47.23 7.33
CA PHE A 631 -13.58 -45.97 6.72
C PHE A 631 -13.16 -44.98 7.80
N TYR A 632 -12.08 -44.24 7.55
CA TYR A 632 -11.58 -43.24 8.49
C TYR A 632 -11.23 -41.94 7.75
N LEU A 633 -11.55 -40.82 8.39
CA LEU A 633 -11.27 -39.47 7.90
C LEU A 633 -10.28 -38.81 8.86
N ASP A 634 -9.16 -38.29 8.34
CA ASP A 634 -8.27 -37.44 9.12
C ASP A 634 -9.00 -36.12 9.44
N TYR A 635 -9.51 -35.96 10.66
CA TYR A 635 -10.11 -34.70 11.11
C TYR A 635 -9.11 -33.87 11.91
N ASN A 636 -8.56 -32.84 11.27
CA ASN A 636 -7.77 -31.77 11.89
C ASN A 636 -8.17 -30.42 11.26
N GLY A 637 -8.73 -29.50 12.07
CA GLY A 637 -8.73 -28.04 11.83
C GLY A 637 -9.86 -27.39 11.00
N ILE A 638 -10.23 -26.16 11.43
CA ILE A 638 -11.19 -25.17 10.88
C ILE A 638 -10.58 -24.46 9.66
N TRP A 639 -11.34 -24.19 8.57
CA TRP A 639 -10.84 -23.42 7.42
C TRP A 639 -11.85 -22.48 6.73
N THR A 640 -11.27 -21.51 6.01
CA THR A 640 -11.77 -20.19 5.54
C THR A 640 -12.57 -20.22 4.22
N GLU A 641 -13.47 -19.25 4.04
CA GLU A 641 -14.30 -19.04 2.83
C GLU A 641 -13.48 -18.92 1.52
N SER A 642 -12.18 -18.60 1.59
CA SER A 642 -11.28 -18.48 0.44
C SER A 642 -11.28 -19.70 -0.48
N PHE A 643 -11.43 -20.91 0.08
CA PHE A 643 -11.44 -22.16 -0.70
C PHE A 643 -12.75 -22.41 -1.45
N PHE A 644 -13.86 -21.77 -1.05
CA PHE A 644 -15.12 -21.89 -1.78
C PHE A 644 -14.97 -21.41 -3.22
N ASN A 645 -14.25 -20.30 -3.44
CA ASN A 645 -14.08 -19.73 -4.77
C ASN A 645 -13.29 -20.64 -5.73
N GLU A 646 -12.55 -21.63 -5.21
CA GLU A 646 -11.71 -22.54 -6.00
C GLU A 646 -12.45 -23.77 -6.53
N ILE A 647 -13.64 -24.08 -5.99
CA ILE A 647 -14.42 -25.25 -6.42
C ILE A 647 -15.17 -24.93 -7.71
N ASN A 648 -14.86 -25.67 -8.77
CA ASN A 648 -15.46 -25.52 -10.10
C ASN A 648 -16.21 -26.78 -10.51
N PHE A 649 -17.54 -26.67 -10.63
CA PHE A 649 -18.40 -27.77 -11.07
C PHE A 649 -18.56 -27.87 -12.58
N GLU A 650 -18.09 -26.87 -13.37
CA GLU A 650 -18.30 -26.84 -14.81
C GLU A 650 -17.67 -28.04 -15.54
N ASN A 651 -16.59 -28.61 -15.00
CA ASN A 651 -15.98 -29.81 -15.58
C ASN A 651 -16.97 -30.99 -15.67
N PHE A 652 -17.92 -31.11 -14.73
CA PHE A 652 -18.95 -32.17 -14.75
C PHE A 652 -20.09 -31.85 -15.72
N PHE A 653 -20.44 -30.56 -15.86
CA PHE A 653 -21.55 -30.10 -16.71
C PHE A 653 -21.16 -29.95 -18.18
N ASN A 654 -19.91 -29.60 -18.51
CA ASN A 654 -19.43 -29.53 -19.90
C ASN A 654 -19.58 -30.87 -20.65
N LYS A 655 -19.55 -31.99 -19.92
CA LYS A 655 -19.74 -33.34 -20.46
C LYS A 655 -21.20 -33.82 -20.39
N ASN A 656 -22.07 -33.10 -19.68
CA ASN A 656 -23.47 -33.45 -19.41
C ASN A 656 -24.37 -32.20 -19.40
N GLU A 657 -24.29 -31.36 -20.45
CA GLU A 657 -24.97 -30.05 -20.46
C GLU A 657 -26.49 -30.17 -20.21
N ASP A 658 -27.11 -31.20 -20.79
CA ASP A 658 -28.56 -31.47 -20.68
C ASP A 658 -29.04 -31.75 -19.25
N CYS A 659 -28.16 -32.13 -18.32
CA CYS A 659 -28.57 -32.48 -16.95
C CYS A 659 -28.48 -31.31 -15.96
N LYS A 660 -27.83 -30.19 -16.32
CA LYS A 660 -27.58 -29.03 -15.43
C LYS A 660 -28.89 -28.44 -14.90
N ILE A 661 -29.88 -28.24 -15.78
CA ILE A 661 -31.23 -27.75 -15.45
C ILE A 661 -31.99 -28.72 -14.53
N ASN A 662 -31.94 -30.02 -14.82
CA ASN A 662 -32.60 -31.03 -13.99
C ASN A 662 -31.98 -31.13 -12.60
N ILE A 663 -30.66 -31.00 -12.49
CA ILE A 663 -29.94 -31.04 -11.22
C ILE A 663 -30.34 -29.84 -10.36
N ILE A 664 -30.29 -28.61 -10.88
CA ILE A 664 -30.68 -27.43 -10.08
C ILE A 664 -32.13 -27.55 -9.61
N LYS A 665 -33.04 -28.02 -10.46
CA LYS A 665 -34.43 -28.30 -10.10
C LYS A 665 -34.53 -29.31 -8.96
N LYS A 666 -33.84 -30.44 -9.06
CA LYS A 666 -33.79 -31.47 -8.00
C LYS A 666 -33.15 -30.96 -6.71
N LEU A 667 -32.17 -30.07 -6.77
CA LEU A 667 -31.54 -29.49 -5.58
C LEU A 667 -32.53 -28.60 -4.83
N ILE A 668 -33.22 -27.72 -5.56
CA ILE A 668 -34.27 -26.84 -5.03
C ILE A 668 -35.43 -27.66 -4.44
N GLU A 669 -35.89 -28.70 -5.12
CA GLU A 669 -37.03 -29.52 -4.66
C GLU A 669 -36.74 -30.32 -3.39
N ASN A 670 -35.49 -30.74 -3.17
CA ASN A 670 -35.11 -31.68 -2.12
C ASN A 670 -34.27 -31.06 -0.98
N ILE A 671 -34.07 -29.74 -0.99
CA ILE A 671 -33.35 -29.08 0.10
C ILE A 671 -34.17 -29.11 1.39
N ASP A 672 -33.53 -29.52 2.49
CA ASP A 672 -34.15 -29.48 3.81
C ASP A 672 -34.21 -28.04 4.32
N ARG A 673 -35.33 -27.40 4.01
CA ARG A 673 -35.68 -26.04 4.43
C ARG A 673 -35.57 -25.80 5.94
N SER A 674 -35.69 -26.84 6.78
CA SER A 674 -35.59 -26.68 8.24
C SER A 674 -34.14 -26.53 8.76
N ASN A 675 -33.15 -26.93 7.96
CA ASN A 675 -31.73 -26.99 8.33
C ASN A 675 -30.83 -26.17 7.38
N LEU A 676 -31.35 -25.11 6.76
CA LEU A 676 -30.62 -24.25 5.81
C LEU A 676 -29.36 -23.60 6.40
N ILE A 677 -29.33 -23.36 7.71
CA ILE A 677 -28.21 -22.71 8.41
C ILE A 677 -27.20 -23.70 8.99
N ASP A 678 -27.47 -25.00 8.91
CA ASP A 678 -26.56 -26.04 9.39
C ASP A 678 -25.44 -26.24 8.36
N GLU A 679 -24.20 -25.92 8.77
CA GLU A 679 -22.99 -26.11 7.97
C GLU A 679 -22.88 -27.55 7.47
N PHE A 680 -23.34 -28.55 8.21
CA PHE A 680 -23.25 -29.95 7.80
C PHE A 680 -24.45 -30.44 6.98
N LYS A 681 -25.38 -29.55 6.59
CA LYS A 681 -26.59 -29.91 5.82
C LYS A 681 -26.97 -28.85 4.79
N GLY A 682 -27.89 -27.94 5.14
CA GLY A 682 -28.56 -27.09 4.17
C GLY A 682 -27.70 -25.94 3.65
N TYR A 683 -26.70 -25.49 4.42
CA TYR A 683 -25.91 -24.31 4.07
C TYR A 683 -25.12 -24.48 2.77
N TYR A 684 -24.30 -25.52 2.67
CA TYR A 684 -23.52 -25.79 1.44
C TYR A 684 -24.39 -26.20 0.26
N HIS A 685 -25.57 -26.78 0.53
CA HIS A 685 -26.55 -27.08 -0.51
C HIS A 685 -27.06 -25.78 -1.17
N ILE A 686 -27.37 -24.73 -0.38
CA ILE A 686 -27.73 -23.40 -0.90
C ILE A 686 -26.60 -22.79 -1.72
N LEU A 687 -25.37 -22.83 -1.22
CA LEU A 687 -24.22 -22.25 -1.94
C LEU A 687 -24.00 -22.92 -3.30
N SER A 688 -24.19 -24.25 -3.36
CA SER A 688 -24.12 -25.01 -4.62
C SER A 688 -25.24 -24.65 -5.59
N ILE A 689 -26.47 -24.46 -5.09
CA ILE A 689 -27.60 -23.97 -5.89
C ILE A 689 -27.26 -22.60 -6.51
N ILE A 690 -26.74 -21.65 -5.73
CA ILE A 690 -26.36 -20.32 -6.23
C ILE A 690 -25.25 -20.41 -7.28
N LYS A 691 -24.23 -21.24 -7.06
CA LYS A 691 -23.13 -21.41 -8.02
C LYS A 691 -23.58 -21.98 -9.36
N ILE A 692 -24.40 -23.02 -9.32
CA ILE A 692 -24.96 -23.62 -10.54
C ILE A 692 -25.86 -22.59 -11.24
N TYR A 693 -26.68 -21.85 -10.47
CA TYR A 693 -27.52 -20.77 -11.00
C TYR A 693 -26.70 -19.68 -11.70
N ASP A 694 -25.61 -19.22 -11.08
CA ASP A 694 -24.78 -18.15 -11.63
C ASP A 694 -24.12 -18.53 -12.96
N SER A 695 -23.91 -19.83 -13.21
CA SER A 695 -23.36 -20.36 -14.46
C SER A 695 -24.40 -20.80 -15.50
N LEU A 696 -25.70 -20.59 -15.26
CA LEU A 696 -26.76 -20.76 -16.27
C LEU A 696 -26.81 -19.58 -17.26
N GLU A 697 -27.39 -19.83 -18.43
CA GLU A 697 -27.71 -18.76 -19.39
C GLU A 697 -28.83 -17.83 -18.85
N GLU A 698 -28.89 -16.59 -19.33
CA GLU A 698 -29.76 -15.55 -18.76
C GLU A 698 -31.27 -15.89 -18.87
N ASN A 699 -31.66 -16.57 -19.94
CA ASN A 699 -33.01 -17.11 -20.16
C ASN A 699 -33.38 -18.22 -19.16
N GLU A 700 -32.42 -19.06 -18.76
CA GLU A 700 -32.63 -20.17 -17.81
C GLU A 700 -32.68 -19.67 -16.37
N LYS A 701 -31.89 -18.63 -16.04
CA LYS A 701 -31.92 -17.97 -14.72
C LYS A 701 -33.31 -17.46 -14.34
N ILE A 702 -34.07 -16.97 -15.31
CA ILE A 702 -35.44 -16.46 -15.07
C ILE A 702 -36.35 -17.55 -14.48
N GLU A 703 -36.17 -18.82 -14.87
CA GLU A 703 -37.00 -19.94 -14.39
C GLU A 703 -36.82 -20.20 -12.88
N PHE A 704 -35.57 -20.12 -12.38
CA PHE A 704 -35.23 -20.53 -11.02
C PHE A 704 -35.18 -19.38 -10.01
N LYS A 705 -35.12 -18.13 -10.48
CA LYS A 705 -34.91 -16.93 -9.66
C LYS A 705 -35.84 -16.86 -8.45
N ASP A 706 -37.14 -17.04 -8.62
CA ASP A 706 -38.13 -16.90 -7.54
C ASP A 706 -37.96 -17.99 -6.48
N SER A 707 -37.72 -19.25 -6.90
CA SER A 707 -37.54 -20.38 -6.00
C SER A 707 -36.26 -20.26 -5.18
N ILE A 708 -35.17 -19.82 -5.79
CA ILE A 708 -33.90 -19.59 -5.07
C ILE A 708 -34.03 -18.39 -4.15
N SER A 709 -34.71 -17.32 -4.58
CA SER A 709 -34.99 -16.16 -3.72
C SER A 709 -35.74 -16.57 -2.45
N GLU A 710 -36.76 -17.43 -2.57
CA GLU A 710 -37.49 -17.98 -1.42
C GLU A 710 -36.56 -18.73 -0.45
N LEU A 711 -35.64 -19.56 -0.97
CA LEU A 711 -34.67 -20.29 -0.15
C LEU A 711 -33.70 -19.37 0.59
N ILE A 712 -33.22 -18.30 -0.06
CA ILE A 712 -32.32 -17.32 0.56
C ILE A 712 -33.02 -16.54 1.67
N LEU A 713 -34.28 -16.16 1.45
CA LEU A 713 -35.11 -15.51 2.47
C LEU A 713 -35.38 -16.43 3.65
N GLU A 714 -35.65 -17.71 3.41
CA GLU A 714 -35.84 -18.71 4.46
C GLU A 714 -34.55 -18.97 5.25
N PHE A 715 -33.40 -19.03 4.58
CA PHE A 715 -32.08 -19.09 5.20
C PHE A 715 -31.85 -17.90 6.14
N TYR A 716 -32.08 -16.67 5.67
CA TYR A 716 -31.95 -15.46 6.49
C TYR A 716 -32.90 -15.44 7.68
N ARG A 717 -34.13 -15.94 7.48
CA ARG A 717 -35.10 -16.05 8.57
C ARG A 717 -34.60 -17.01 9.65
N LEU A 718 -34.06 -18.16 9.26
CA LEU A 718 -33.53 -19.16 10.20
C LEU A 718 -32.27 -18.67 10.91
N SER A 719 -31.38 -17.97 10.22
CA SER A 719 -30.15 -17.41 10.80
C SER A 719 -30.48 -16.38 11.88
N LEU A 720 -31.58 -15.64 11.72
CA LEU A 720 -32.11 -14.73 12.72
C LEU A 720 -32.82 -15.44 13.89
N TYR A 721 -33.20 -16.71 13.77
CA TYR A 721 -33.78 -17.50 14.87
C TYR A 721 -32.77 -18.31 15.69
N LYS A 722 -31.57 -18.59 15.16
CA LYS A 722 -30.51 -19.32 15.88
C LYS A 722 -29.28 -18.43 16.11
N LYS A 723 -29.23 -17.83 17.31
CA LYS A 723 -28.26 -16.81 17.77
C LYS A 723 -26.78 -17.06 17.44
N GLU A 724 -26.31 -18.31 17.43
CA GLU A 724 -24.88 -18.65 17.54
C GLU A 724 -24.30 -19.40 16.33
N GLU A 725 -25.10 -19.77 15.32
CA GLU A 725 -24.75 -20.89 14.41
C GLU A 725 -24.65 -20.56 12.91
N SER A 726 -24.80 -19.30 12.46
CA SER A 726 -24.94 -19.01 11.02
C SER A 726 -23.90 -18.06 10.45
N ILE A 727 -23.22 -18.51 9.39
CA ILE A 727 -22.32 -17.70 8.55
C ILE A 727 -23.11 -17.20 7.33
N VAL A 728 -22.99 -15.91 6.99
CA VAL A 728 -23.50 -15.38 5.72
C VAL A 728 -22.30 -15.13 4.81
N SER A 729 -22.18 -15.94 3.76
CA SER A 729 -21.09 -15.79 2.79
C SER A 729 -21.32 -14.63 1.82
N ASP A 730 -20.24 -14.19 1.18
CA ASP A 730 -20.27 -13.20 0.11
C ASP A 730 -21.13 -13.68 -1.08
N VAL A 731 -21.20 -14.99 -1.34
CA VAL A 731 -22.00 -15.60 -2.43
C VAL A 731 -23.49 -15.36 -2.23
N ILE A 732 -23.96 -15.54 -1.00
CA ILE A 732 -25.35 -15.25 -0.63
C ILE A 732 -25.60 -13.74 -0.74
N SER A 733 -24.65 -12.93 -0.29
CA SER A 733 -24.74 -11.46 -0.35
C SER A 733 -24.81 -10.95 -1.80
N ASP A 734 -24.00 -11.50 -2.70
CA ASP A 734 -23.98 -11.16 -4.12
C ASP A 734 -25.30 -11.56 -4.80
N PHE A 735 -25.84 -12.74 -4.47
CA PHE A 735 -27.14 -13.16 -4.98
C PHE A 735 -28.25 -12.20 -4.55
N ILE A 736 -28.26 -11.77 -3.28
CA ILE A 736 -29.22 -10.78 -2.76
C ILE A 736 -29.15 -9.47 -3.51
N ASN A 737 -27.92 -9.00 -3.78
CA ASN A 737 -27.66 -7.76 -4.48
C ASN A 737 -28.13 -7.84 -5.94
N LYS A 738 -27.74 -8.88 -6.68
CA LYS A 738 -28.14 -9.10 -8.08
C LYS A 738 -29.67 -9.25 -8.25
N ASN A 739 -30.36 -9.79 -7.25
CA ASN A 739 -31.78 -10.12 -7.34
C ASN A 739 -32.71 -9.17 -6.56
N ASN A 740 -32.22 -8.05 -6.04
CA ASN A 740 -33.00 -7.02 -5.34
C ASN A 740 -33.75 -7.51 -4.07
N LEU A 741 -33.20 -8.47 -3.32
CA LEU A 741 -33.81 -9.01 -2.10
C LEU A 741 -33.54 -8.17 -0.83
N LYS A 742 -32.78 -7.06 -1.00
CA LYS A 742 -32.31 -6.17 0.07
C LYS A 742 -33.42 -5.76 1.06
N LEU A 743 -34.56 -5.31 0.54
CA LEU A 743 -35.67 -4.78 1.35
C LEU A 743 -36.33 -5.84 2.23
N GLU A 744 -36.51 -7.05 1.71
CA GLU A 744 -37.16 -8.14 2.43
C GLU A 744 -36.29 -8.64 3.59
N ILE A 745 -34.98 -8.72 3.37
CA ILE A 745 -34.01 -9.07 4.41
C ILE A 745 -33.99 -8.03 5.53
N LEU A 746 -33.98 -6.73 5.18
CA LEU A 746 -34.05 -5.67 6.19
C LEU A 746 -35.37 -5.71 6.99
N LYS A 747 -36.50 -5.99 6.33
CA LYS A 747 -37.79 -6.22 7.02
C LYS A 747 -37.70 -7.34 8.05
N MET A 748 -37.07 -8.46 7.66
CA MET A 748 -36.83 -9.58 8.57
C MET A 748 -35.97 -9.13 9.74
N ILE A 749 -34.76 -8.60 9.50
CA ILE A 749 -33.83 -8.17 10.56
C ILE A 749 -34.51 -7.24 11.58
N ASN A 750 -35.28 -6.26 11.10
CA ASN A 750 -35.98 -5.30 11.96
C ASN A 750 -37.02 -5.96 12.90
N SER A 751 -37.47 -7.18 12.61
CA SER A 751 -38.46 -7.90 13.42
C SER A 751 -37.86 -8.77 14.54
N PHE A 752 -36.54 -8.88 14.62
CA PHE A 752 -35.85 -9.67 15.65
C PHE A 752 -35.25 -8.80 16.75
N GLU A 753 -34.98 -9.40 17.92
CA GLU A 753 -34.32 -8.78 19.08
C GLU A 753 -32.80 -8.94 19.07
N TYR A 754 -32.25 -9.62 18.06
CA TYR A 754 -30.82 -9.85 17.93
C TYR A 754 -30.41 -10.11 16.49
N ILE A 755 -29.14 -9.89 16.21
CA ILE A 755 -28.47 -10.24 14.97
C ILE A 755 -27.06 -10.76 15.28
N ASN A 756 -26.50 -11.60 14.41
CA ASN A 756 -25.09 -11.96 14.55
C ASN A 756 -24.16 -10.95 13.85
N TYR A 757 -22.85 -11.14 14.03
CA TYR A 757 -21.82 -10.34 13.36
C TYR A 757 -21.97 -10.28 11.83
N TYR A 758 -22.31 -11.38 11.17
CA TYR A 758 -22.42 -11.42 9.70
C TYR A 758 -23.63 -10.64 9.19
N HIS A 759 -24.76 -10.68 9.90
CA HIS A 759 -25.89 -9.80 9.61
C HIS A 759 -25.51 -8.32 9.79
N PHE A 760 -24.77 -7.99 10.86
CA PHE A 760 -24.28 -6.63 11.07
C PHE A 760 -23.31 -6.18 9.97
N LYS A 761 -22.38 -7.05 9.57
CA LYS A 761 -21.47 -6.85 8.44
C LYS A 761 -22.25 -6.60 7.14
N TYR A 762 -23.27 -7.41 6.86
CA TYR A 762 -24.16 -7.23 5.70
C TYR A 762 -24.84 -5.85 5.71
N ILE A 763 -25.39 -5.41 6.85
CA ILE A 763 -26.02 -4.09 6.98
C ILE A 763 -24.99 -2.95 6.73
N ASN A 764 -23.78 -3.08 7.24
CA ASN A 764 -22.70 -2.11 7.01
C ASN A 764 -22.33 -2.03 5.54
N ASN A 765 -22.08 -3.18 4.90
CA ASN A 765 -21.70 -3.26 3.50
C ASN A 765 -22.80 -2.69 2.60
N LEU A 766 -24.07 -3.05 2.85
CA LEU A 766 -25.21 -2.54 2.11
C LEU A 766 -25.33 -1.01 2.24
N GLN A 767 -25.23 -0.48 3.46
CA GLN A 767 -25.35 0.97 3.66
C GLN A 767 -24.18 1.73 3.01
N LEU A 768 -22.96 1.18 3.07
CA LEU A 768 -21.80 1.77 2.41
C LEU A 768 -21.94 1.77 0.88
N GLU A 769 -22.38 0.65 0.28
CA GLU A 769 -22.67 0.55 -1.15
C GLU A 769 -23.69 1.61 -1.60
N LEU A 770 -24.77 1.78 -0.83
CA LEU A 770 -25.81 2.79 -1.11
C LEU A 770 -25.29 4.22 -0.97
N LEU A 771 -24.37 4.48 -0.03
CA LEU A 771 -23.75 5.79 0.16
C LEU A 771 -22.76 6.12 -0.96
N GLN A 772 -21.96 5.13 -1.41
CA GLN A 772 -21.01 5.28 -2.51
C GLN A 772 -21.72 5.59 -3.84
N ASN A 773 -22.89 4.99 -4.05
CA ASN A 773 -23.69 5.19 -5.27
C ASN A 773 -24.68 6.37 -5.16
N ASP A 774 -24.68 7.13 -4.05
CA ASP A 774 -25.63 8.21 -3.78
C ASP A 774 -27.11 7.75 -3.88
N GLU A 775 -27.40 6.53 -3.44
CA GLU A 775 -28.72 5.88 -3.53
C GLU A 775 -29.46 5.81 -2.19
N LEU A 776 -28.78 6.03 -1.06
CA LEU A 776 -29.35 5.83 0.28
C LEU A 776 -30.67 6.59 0.47
N TYR A 777 -30.73 7.88 0.13
CA TYR A 777 -31.95 8.68 0.28
C TYR A 777 -32.94 8.55 -0.89
N LYS A 778 -32.53 7.94 -2.01
CA LYS A 778 -33.39 7.71 -3.18
C LYS A 778 -34.32 6.51 -2.95
N ASN A 779 -33.89 5.54 -2.13
CA ASN A 779 -34.69 4.36 -1.80
C ASN A 779 -35.33 4.49 -0.41
N GLU A 780 -36.47 5.20 -0.35
CA GLU A 780 -37.17 5.55 0.90
C GLU A 780 -37.41 4.33 1.82
N PHE A 781 -37.82 3.20 1.25
CA PHE A 781 -38.10 1.99 2.03
C PHE A 781 -36.83 1.35 2.63
N ILE A 782 -35.75 1.21 1.84
CA ILE A 782 -34.49 0.66 2.35
C ILE A 782 -33.91 1.60 3.42
N CYS A 783 -33.94 2.90 3.17
CA CYS A 783 -33.51 3.94 4.10
C CYS A 783 -34.24 3.86 5.44
N ASP A 784 -35.57 3.77 5.42
CA ASP A 784 -36.42 3.67 6.62
C ASP A 784 -36.10 2.40 7.44
N PHE A 785 -35.92 1.25 6.79
CA PHE A 785 -35.55 0.03 7.51
C PHE A 785 -34.13 0.07 8.08
N LEU A 786 -33.15 0.60 7.34
CA LEU A 786 -31.80 0.79 7.87
C LEU A 786 -31.84 1.69 9.11
N TYR A 787 -32.54 2.83 9.05
CA TYR A 787 -32.71 3.73 10.18
C TYR A 787 -33.32 3.01 11.41
N LYS A 788 -34.42 2.29 11.22
CA LYS A 788 -35.09 1.53 12.29
C LYS A 788 -34.19 0.49 12.92
N ILE A 789 -33.47 -0.30 12.11
CA ILE A 789 -32.55 -1.33 12.60
C ILE A 789 -31.41 -0.69 13.40
N ARG A 790 -30.76 0.34 12.86
CA ARG A 790 -29.65 1.04 13.51
C ARG A 790 -30.06 1.66 14.84
N LEU A 791 -31.27 2.25 14.91
CA LEU A 791 -31.86 2.75 16.14
C LEU A 791 -32.11 1.66 17.17
N LYS A 792 -32.65 0.52 16.75
CA LYS A 792 -32.87 -0.62 17.63
C LYS A 792 -31.56 -1.17 18.19
N ILE A 793 -30.50 -1.25 17.36
CA ILE A 793 -29.16 -1.63 17.82
C ILE A 793 -28.65 -0.63 18.85
N TYR A 794 -28.77 0.67 18.56
CA TYR A 794 -28.36 1.74 19.47
C TYR A 794 -29.08 1.65 20.83
N LYS A 795 -30.40 1.47 20.82
CA LYS A 795 -31.23 1.29 22.02
C LYS A 795 -31.04 -0.06 22.71
N LYS A 796 -30.20 -0.94 22.15
CA LYS A 796 -30.00 -2.32 22.59
C LYS A 796 -31.29 -3.17 22.55
N GLU A 797 -32.25 -2.78 21.71
CA GLU A 797 -33.43 -3.57 21.35
C GLU A 797 -33.06 -4.69 20.35
N ILE A 798 -32.02 -4.46 19.54
CA ILE A 798 -31.33 -5.49 18.77
C ILE A 798 -29.94 -5.67 19.36
N GLN A 799 -29.64 -6.85 19.89
CA GLN A 799 -28.31 -7.19 20.37
C GLN A 799 -27.45 -7.78 19.24
N ILE A 800 -26.22 -7.29 19.06
CA ILE A 800 -25.24 -7.91 18.17
C ILE A 800 -24.53 -9.03 18.95
N VAL A 801 -24.67 -10.26 18.50
CA VAL A 801 -24.00 -11.44 19.07
C VAL A 801 -22.81 -11.86 18.20
N LYS A 802 -21.70 -12.18 18.85
CA LYS A 802 -20.54 -12.75 18.17
C LYS A 802 -20.81 -14.21 17.84
N ASN A 803 -20.51 -14.60 16.60
CA ASN A 803 -20.54 -16.01 16.24
C ASN A 803 -19.35 -16.73 16.85
N ILE A 804 -19.62 -17.81 17.57
CA ILE A 804 -18.63 -18.82 17.93
C ILE A 804 -18.90 -19.98 17.00
N SER A 805 -17.92 -20.37 16.17
CA SER A 805 -18.15 -21.46 15.23
C SER A 805 -18.59 -22.73 16.00
N PRO A 806 -19.51 -23.55 15.42
CA PRO A 806 -19.95 -24.79 16.04
C PRO A 806 -18.79 -25.69 16.48
N HIS A 807 -17.69 -25.68 15.71
CA HIS A 807 -16.45 -26.38 16.04
C HIS A 807 -15.79 -25.88 17.34
N ILE A 808 -15.66 -24.55 17.54
CA ILE A 808 -15.06 -23.99 18.77
C ILE A 808 -15.96 -24.32 19.97
N SER A 809 -17.28 -24.21 19.82
CA SER A 809 -18.24 -24.59 20.85
C SER A 809 -18.14 -26.08 21.21
N ALA A 810 -18.03 -26.97 20.22
CA ALA A 810 -17.86 -28.40 20.44
C ALA A 810 -16.52 -28.75 21.11
N THR A 811 -15.43 -28.08 20.70
CA THR A 811 -14.09 -28.25 21.25
C THR A 811 -14.05 -27.83 22.72
N ILE A 812 -14.60 -26.66 23.04
CA ILE A 812 -14.72 -26.17 24.42
C ILE A 812 -15.59 -27.12 25.26
N LYS A 813 -16.73 -27.58 24.75
CA LYS A 813 -17.59 -28.57 25.45
C LYS A 813 -16.83 -29.87 25.73
N ASN A 814 -16.00 -30.34 24.81
CA ASN A 814 -15.22 -31.55 24.98
C ASN A 814 -14.12 -31.37 26.04
N TYR A 815 -13.41 -30.24 26.02
CA TYR A 815 -12.43 -29.90 27.06
C TYR A 815 -13.08 -29.73 28.44
N ILE A 816 -14.25 -29.07 28.52
CA ILE A 816 -15.03 -28.97 29.76
C ILE A 816 -15.47 -30.36 30.23
N GLY A 817 -15.95 -31.21 29.32
CA GLY A 817 -16.31 -32.60 29.63
C GLY A 817 -15.13 -33.40 30.19
N ASN A 818 -13.91 -33.16 29.69
CA ASN A 818 -12.69 -33.75 30.23
C ASN A 818 -12.34 -33.19 31.61
N ILE A 819 -12.53 -31.90 31.87
CA ILE A 819 -12.37 -31.31 33.21
C ILE A 819 -13.37 -31.93 34.21
N CYS A 820 -14.62 -32.14 33.80
CA CYS A 820 -15.64 -32.75 34.65
C CYS A 820 -15.27 -34.17 35.12
N LYS A 821 -14.40 -34.90 34.40
CA LYS A 821 -13.89 -36.22 34.84
C LYS A 821 -12.99 -36.16 36.07
N TYR A 822 -12.50 -34.96 36.43
CA TYR A 822 -11.65 -34.73 37.61
C TYR A 822 -12.44 -34.16 38.80
N LYS A 823 -13.77 -33.96 38.67
CA LYS A 823 -14.62 -33.31 39.68
C LYS A 823 -14.61 -33.99 41.05
N ASP A 824 -14.46 -35.31 41.07
CA ASP A 824 -14.54 -36.15 42.27
C ASP A 824 -13.20 -36.85 42.60
N LYS A 825 -12.10 -36.49 41.93
CA LYS A 825 -10.77 -37.04 42.20
C LYS A 825 -10.01 -36.17 43.20
N ASP A 826 -9.34 -36.80 44.17
CA ASP A 826 -8.45 -36.12 45.11
C ASP A 826 -7.10 -35.87 44.41
N ILE A 827 -6.92 -34.64 43.90
CA ILE A 827 -5.78 -34.30 43.03
C ILE A 827 -4.53 -34.04 43.89
N THR A 828 -3.84 -35.10 44.29
CA THR A 828 -2.52 -35.05 44.92
C THR A 828 -1.38 -35.50 43.99
N ASP A 829 -1.71 -36.04 42.82
CA ASP A 829 -0.74 -36.50 41.81
C ASP A 829 -0.33 -35.35 40.87
N GLU A 830 0.98 -35.14 40.72
CA GLU A 830 1.56 -34.08 39.88
C GLU A 830 1.24 -34.28 38.39
N GLU A 831 1.14 -35.52 37.90
CA GLU A 831 0.83 -35.78 36.48
C GLU A 831 -0.64 -35.49 36.15
N GLU A 832 -1.57 -35.84 37.04
CA GLU A 832 -3.00 -35.49 36.89
C GLU A 832 -3.21 -33.98 37.02
N LEU A 833 -2.51 -33.32 37.96
CA LEU A 833 -2.57 -31.86 38.11
C LEU A 833 -1.99 -31.14 36.88
N LYS A 834 -0.89 -31.65 36.32
CA LYS A 834 -0.29 -31.13 35.09
C LYS A 834 -1.23 -31.29 33.90
N SER A 835 -1.84 -32.47 33.75
CA SER A 835 -2.85 -32.72 32.70
C SER A 835 -4.05 -31.77 32.82
N LEU A 836 -4.55 -31.53 34.03
CA LEU A 836 -5.63 -30.57 34.28
C LEU A 836 -5.21 -29.14 33.91
N LYS A 837 -3.99 -28.72 34.30
CA LYS A 837 -3.42 -27.41 33.94
C LYS A 837 -3.28 -27.24 32.43
N ASP A 838 -2.86 -28.29 31.72
CA ASP A 838 -2.71 -28.27 30.26
C ASP A 838 -4.08 -28.15 29.57
N ILE A 839 -5.10 -28.87 30.05
CA ILE A 839 -6.48 -28.73 29.54
C ILE A 839 -7.01 -27.30 29.78
N ILE A 840 -6.83 -26.74 30.98
CA ILE A 840 -7.25 -25.36 31.30
C ILE A 840 -6.48 -24.33 30.45
N SER A 841 -5.18 -24.54 30.26
CA SER A 841 -4.33 -23.69 29.41
C SER A 841 -4.81 -23.71 27.96
N ASN A 842 -5.14 -24.89 27.43
CA ASN A 842 -5.66 -25.04 26.06
C ASN A 842 -7.02 -24.36 25.90
N ILE A 843 -7.95 -24.49 26.86
CA ILE A 843 -9.21 -23.73 26.86
C ILE A 843 -8.92 -22.22 26.86
N ASN A 844 -8.01 -21.75 27.71
CA ASN A 844 -7.67 -20.34 27.79
C ASN A 844 -7.03 -19.81 26.51
N ASN A 845 -6.17 -20.59 25.86
CA ASN A 845 -5.54 -20.21 24.59
C ASN A 845 -6.58 -20.17 23.46
N GLU A 846 -7.47 -21.15 23.38
CA GLU A 846 -8.58 -21.15 22.41
C GLU A 846 -9.52 -19.96 22.63
N LEU A 847 -9.85 -19.62 23.88
CA LEU A 847 -10.67 -18.45 24.20
C LEU A 847 -9.93 -17.14 23.87
N LYS A 848 -8.66 -16.99 24.25
CA LYS A 848 -7.87 -15.76 23.98
C LYS A 848 -7.64 -15.52 22.49
N ASN A 849 -7.36 -16.57 21.73
CA ASN A 849 -7.07 -16.44 20.31
C ASN A 849 -8.33 -16.12 19.49
N ASN A 850 -9.52 -16.49 19.99
CA ASN A 850 -10.77 -16.36 19.24
C ASN A 850 -11.76 -15.33 19.82
N ILE A 851 -11.54 -14.81 21.04
CA ILE A 851 -12.39 -13.81 21.69
C ILE A 851 -11.68 -12.45 21.76
N ASP A 852 -12.06 -11.57 20.84
CA ASP A 852 -11.81 -10.13 20.97
C ASP A 852 -12.61 -9.54 22.14
N PHE A 853 -11.90 -9.09 23.16
CA PHE A 853 -12.47 -8.52 24.39
C PHE A 853 -13.17 -7.17 24.15
N ASN A 854 -12.91 -6.49 23.02
CA ASN A 854 -13.50 -5.18 22.68
C ASN A 854 -14.60 -5.29 21.60
N PHE A 855 -15.07 -6.50 21.28
CA PHE A 855 -16.04 -6.73 20.20
C PHE A 855 -17.31 -5.89 20.34
N ASN A 856 -17.84 -5.77 21.56
CA ASN A 856 -19.09 -5.04 21.79
C ASN A 856 -18.90 -3.53 21.60
N GLU A 857 -17.81 -2.97 22.12
CA GLU A 857 -17.47 -1.56 21.99
C GLU A 857 -17.27 -1.17 20.51
N TYR A 858 -16.53 -1.99 19.76
CA TYR A 858 -16.27 -1.76 18.34
C TYR A 858 -17.54 -1.84 17.48
N MET A 859 -18.37 -2.86 17.69
CA MET A 859 -19.66 -3.00 16.97
C MET A 859 -20.60 -1.85 17.29
N PHE A 860 -20.62 -1.40 18.54
CA PHE A 860 -21.45 -0.29 18.98
C PHE A 860 -20.99 1.03 18.37
N TYR A 861 -19.69 1.31 18.35
CA TYR A 861 -19.11 2.47 17.65
C TYR A 861 -19.45 2.46 16.16
N THR A 862 -19.23 1.32 15.49
CA THR A 862 -19.53 1.17 14.05
C THR A 862 -21.01 1.46 13.78
N ASN A 863 -21.92 0.95 14.61
CA ASN A 863 -23.35 1.24 14.47
C ASN A 863 -23.64 2.74 14.62
N PHE A 864 -22.98 3.40 15.58
CA PHE A 864 -23.11 4.83 15.84
C PHE A 864 -22.64 5.69 14.66
N LEU A 865 -21.53 5.34 14.02
CA LEU A 865 -21.01 6.02 12.84
C LEU A 865 -22.04 5.97 11.69
N TYR A 866 -22.49 4.78 11.30
CA TYR A 866 -23.48 4.62 10.24
C TYR A 866 -24.86 5.21 10.59
N LEU A 867 -25.22 5.30 11.88
CA LEU A 867 -26.44 5.96 12.32
C LEU A 867 -26.44 7.48 12.00
N GLN A 868 -25.26 8.09 11.79
CA GLN A 868 -25.15 9.51 11.42
C GLN A 868 -25.75 9.81 10.03
N SER A 869 -25.95 8.82 9.16
CA SER A 869 -26.69 8.99 7.91
C SER A 869 -28.16 9.40 8.12
N PHE A 870 -28.69 9.35 9.35
CA PHE A 870 -30.11 9.63 9.60
C PHE A 870 -30.36 10.87 10.47
N ILE A 871 -29.36 11.74 10.63
CA ILE A 871 -29.50 12.99 11.41
C ILE A 871 -30.58 13.91 10.81
N ILE A 872 -30.84 13.85 9.49
CA ILE A 872 -31.95 14.55 8.83
C ILE A 872 -33.30 14.15 9.46
N ASN A 873 -33.46 12.88 9.81
CA ASN A 873 -34.70 12.33 10.36
C ASN A 873 -34.82 12.61 11.86
N ASP A 874 -33.69 12.55 12.59
CA ASP A 874 -33.63 12.78 14.03
C ASP A 874 -32.30 13.44 14.46
N ILE A 875 -32.35 14.75 14.70
CA ILE A 875 -31.19 15.55 15.11
C ILE A 875 -30.60 15.11 16.45
N THR A 876 -31.35 14.40 17.30
CA THR A 876 -30.83 13.91 18.59
C THR A 876 -29.73 12.87 18.42
N LEU A 877 -29.68 12.18 17.27
CA LEU A 877 -28.61 11.25 16.92
C LEU A 877 -27.23 11.90 16.94
N TRP A 878 -27.14 13.15 16.48
CA TRP A 878 -25.90 13.92 16.50
C TRP A 878 -25.42 14.19 17.95
N ASN A 879 -26.35 14.43 18.86
CA ASN A 879 -26.04 14.60 20.29
C ASN A 879 -25.45 13.31 20.86
N TYR A 880 -26.09 12.17 20.58
CA TYR A 880 -25.63 10.89 21.09
C TYR A 880 -24.24 10.53 20.57
N PHE A 881 -23.99 10.80 19.29
CA PHE A 881 -22.69 10.55 18.67
C PHE A 881 -21.58 11.41 19.27
N THR A 882 -21.80 12.73 19.31
CA THR A 882 -20.81 13.67 19.85
C THR A 882 -20.52 13.42 21.32
N GLU A 883 -21.53 13.07 22.13
CA GLU A 883 -21.34 12.69 23.53
C GLU A 883 -20.63 11.34 23.69
N TYR A 884 -20.95 10.35 22.87
CA TYR A 884 -20.30 9.03 22.89
C TYR A 884 -18.82 9.14 22.57
N ILE A 885 -18.46 9.76 21.43
CA ILE A 885 -17.06 9.91 21.00
C ILE A 885 -16.26 10.74 22.01
N SER A 886 -16.84 11.82 22.53
CA SER A 886 -16.19 12.63 23.58
C SER A 886 -15.93 11.90 24.90
N ASN A 887 -16.63 10.78 25.17
CA ASN A 887 -16.51 10.03 26.41
C ASN A 887 -15.76 8.69 26.25
N ASN A 888 -15.54 8.25 25.01
CA ASN A 888 -14.96 6.94 24.67
C ASN A 888 -13.90 7.11 23.57
N ILE A 889 -12.98 8.05 23.77
CA ILE A 889 -11.97 8.45 22.78
C ILE A 889 -11.10 7.25 22.38
N GLU A 890 -10.78 6.39 23.35
CA GLU A 890 -10.02 5.14 23.18
C GLU A 890 -10.71 4.12 22.26
N ASN A 891 -12.02 4.21 22.08
CA ASN A 891 -12.82 3.30 21.24
C ASN A 891 -13.07 3.86 19.83
N TYR A 892 -12.50 5.01 19.48
CA TYR A 892 -12.61 5.57 18.14
C TYR A 892 -11.71 4.79 17.16
N HIS A 893 -12.29 4.38 16.04
CA HIS A 893 -11.59 3.73 14.94
C HIS A 893 -11.84 4.54 13.65
N ASP A 894 -10.76 4.91 12.97
CA ASP A 894 -10.83 5.69 11.73
C ASP A 894 -11.36 4.81 10.58
N ASP A 895 -12.53 5.18 10.05
CA ASP A 895 -13.08 4.64 8.80
C ASP A 895 -13.33 5.81 7.83
N MET A 896 -12.22 6.38 7.34
CA MET A 896 -12.21 7.56 6.47
C MET A 896 -13.18 7.46 5.28
N ILE A 897 -13.38 6.25 4.75
CA ILE A 897 -14.24 5.99 3.59
C ILE A 897 -15.70 6.16 3.99
N ALA A 898 -16.15 5.43 5.01
CA ALA A 898 -17.54 5.52 5.48
C ALA A 898 -17.88 6.93 5.97
N GLU A 899 -17.00 7.54 6.78
CA GLU A 899 -17.18 8.89 7.30
C GLU A 899 -17.44 9.92 6.19
N ARG A 900 -16.57 9.93 5.17
CA ARG A 900 -16.69 10.87 4.05
C ARG A 900 -18.05 10.72 3.36
N TYR A 901 -18.39 9.50 2.94
CA TYR A 901 -19.62 9.27 2.19
C TYR A 901 -20.87 9.56 3.02
N ILE A 902 -20.88 9.24 4.32
CA ILE A 902 -21.99 9.54 5.24
C ILE A 902 -22.29 11.04 5.26
N PHE A 903 -21.28 11.87 5.53
CA PHE A 903 -21.49 13.31 5.67
C PHE A 903 -21.71 14.02 4.33
N GLU A 904 -21.03 13.63 3.25
CA GLU A 904 -21.28 14.17 1.91
C GLU A 904 -22.72 13.92 1.45
N ASN A 905 -23.22 12.68 1.60
CA ASN A 905 -24.61 12.33 1.26
C ASN A 905 -25.61 13.08 2.16
N LEU A 906 -25.36 13.13 3.48
CA LEU A 906 -26.21 13.83 4.45
C LEU A 906 -26.39 15.31 4.08
N PHE A 907 -25.30 16.02 3.88
CA PHE A 907 -25.36 17.47 3.62
C PHE A 907 -25.91 17.80 2.22
N SER A 908 -25.80 16.90 1.26
CA SER A 908 -26.42 17.04 -0.06
C SER A 908 -27.95 16.94 -0.04
N ASN A 909 -28.54 16.27 0.98
CA ASN A 909 -29.97 15.98 1.06
C ASN A 909 -30.72 16.77 2.17
N ILE A 910 -30.05 17.65 2.91
CA ILE A 910 -30.68 18.47 3.97
C ILE A 910 -31.56 19.58 3.39
N ASP A 911 -32.81 19.68 3.86
CA ASP A 911 -33.66 20.87 3.69
C ASP A 911 -33.17 21.96 4.66
N LYS A 912 -32.47 22.96 4.10
CA LYS A 912 -31.81 24.02 4.87
C LYS A 912 -32.78 24.83 5.74
N ASN A 913 -34.05 24.91 5.35
CA ASN A 913 -35.07 25.70 6.06
C ASN A 913 -35.72 24.94 7.22
N LYS A 914 -35.59 23.60 7.25
CA LYS A 914 -36.21 22.75 8.28
C LYS A 914 -35.20 22.16 9.26
N PHE A 915 -33.95 21.99 8.84
CA PHE A 915 -32.93 21.40 9.68
C PHE A 915 -32.45 22.36 10.79
N ASN A 916 -32.37 21.87 12.02
CA ASN A 916 -31.94 22.69 13.16
C ASN A 916 -30.41 22.80 13.24
N PHE A 917 -29.83 23.65 12.39
CA PHE A 917 -28.39 23.89 12.37
C PHE A 917 -27.85 24.50 13.66
N ASN A 918 -28.65 25.29 14.41
CA ASN A 918 -28.23 25.83 15.70
C ASN A 918 -27.82 24.70 16.65
N LEU A 919 -28.71 23.71 16.83
CA LEU A 919 -28.43 22.56 17.69
C LEU A 919 -27.24 21.73 17.17
N PHE A 920 -27.14 21.54 15.85
CA PHE A 920 -26.02 20.80 15.26
C PHE A 920 -24.67 21.46 15.57
N VAL A 921 -24.58 22.77 15.33
CA VAL A 921 -23.38 23.59 15.53
C VAL A 921 -23.00 23.67 17.00
N ASP A 922 -23.96 23.86 17.92
CA ASP A 922 -23.71 23.86 19.37
C ASP A 922 -22.96 22.61 19.82
N LYS A 923 -23.39 21.47 19.30
CA LYS A 923 -22.90 20.15 19.70
C LYS A 923 -21.57 19.85 19.06
N LEU A 924 -21.38 20.27 17.82
CA LEU A 924 -20.10 20.22 17.13
C LEU A 924 -19.04 21.05 17.87
N ILE A 925 -19.34 22.30 18.23
CA ILE A 925 -18.43 23.19 18.99
C ILE A 925 -18.08 22.55 20.34
N LYS A 926 -19.09 22.07 21.08
CA LYS A 926 -18.90 21.44 22.39
C LYS A 926 -18.02 20.19 22.30
N CYS A 927 -18.24 19.35 21.29
CA CYS A 927 -17.46 18.13 21.06
C CYS A 927 -16.01 18.47 20.72
N HIS A 928 -15.82 19.37 19.75
CA HIS A 928 -14.49 19.82 19.29
C HIS A 928 -13.65 20.36 20.45
N ASN A 929 -14.20 21.28 21.23
CA ASN A 929 -13.52 21.88 22.38
C ASN A 929 -13.20 20.88 23.51
N LYS A 930 -13.99 19.81 23.64
CA LYS A 930 -13.78 18.79 24.68
C LYS A 930 -12.62 17.85 24.34
N ILE A 931 -12.34 17.61 23.06
CA ILE A 931 -11.35 16.62 22.58
C ILE A 931 -9.97 17.30 22.42
N SER A 932 -9.65 18.30 23.25
CA SER A 932 -8.43 19.11 23.14
C SER A 932 -7.17 18.26 22.93
N PRO A 933 -6.38 18.50 21.88
CA PRO A 933 -5.23 17.68 21.56
C PRO A 933 -4.19 17.79 22.68
N LYS A 934 -3.79 16.65 23.26
CA LYS A 934 -2.54 16.56 24.02
C LYS A 934 -1.42 16.42 22.99
N TYR A 935 -0.53 17.40 22.93
CA TYR A 935 0.74 17.23 22.23
C TYR A 935 1.49 16.07 22.90
N ILE A 936 1.68 14.96 22.17
CA ILE A 936 2.51 13.83 22.60
C ILE A 936 3.76 13.81 21.70
N GLU A 937 4.93 13.80 22.33
CA GLU A 937 6.26 13.85 21.69
C GLU A 937 6.73 12.49 21.11
N GLU A 938 5.91 11.44 21.08
CA GLU A 938 6.35 10.10 20.64
C GLU A 938 5.28 9.36 19.83
N GLY A 939 5.52 9.22 18.52
CA GLY A 939 5.28 8.02 17.70
C GLY A 939 3.90 7.36 17.57
N ILE A 940 2.87 7.75 18.33
CA ILE A 940 1.51 7.21 18.24
C ILE A 940 0.56 8.38 18.04
N ILE A 941 -0.17 8.43 16.92
CA ILE A 941 -1.25 9.42 16.73
C ILE A 941 -2.36 9.07 17.73
N PRO A 942 -2.67 9.92 18.72
CA PRO A 942 -3.77 9.68 19.65
C PRO A 942 -5.10 9.71 18.90
N ASN A 943 -6.07 8.89 19.30
CA ASN A 943 -7.42 8.87 18.71
C ASN A 943 -8.08 10.26 18.68
N GLU A 944 -7.72 11.15 19.61
CA GLU A 944 -8.12 12.56 19.65
C GLU A 944 -7.84 13.30 18.34
N ASN A 945 -6.65 13.11 17.75
CA ASN A 945 -6.28 13.78 16.50
C ASN A 945 -7.11 13.28 15.32
N LEU A 946 -7.45 11.99 15.30
CA LEU A 946 -8.30 11.42 14.26
C LEU A 946 -9.73 11.97 14.37
N ILE A 947 -10.28 12.05 15.58
CA ILE A 947 -11.59 12.65 15.83
C ILE A 947 -11.63 14.13 15.43
N ILE A 948 -10.60 14.92 15.76
CA ILE A 948 -10.49 16.32 15.31
C ILE A 948 -10.45 16.39 13.78
N GLY A 949 -9.75 15.47 13.13
CA GLY A 949 -9.75 15.32 11.67
C GLY A 949 -11.17 15.14 11.10
N LEU A 950 -11.97 14.23 11.68
CA LEU A 950 -13.37 14.03 11.32
C LEU A 950 -14.20 15.30 11.51
N LEU A 951 -14.14 15.94 12.69
CA LEU A 951 -14.91 17.15 12.99
C LEU A 951 -14.57 18.30 12.04
N ASN A 952 -13.29 18.46 11.70
CA ASN A 952 -12.83 19.45 10.72
C ASN A 952 -13.41 19.19 9.32
N LYS A 953 -13.45 17.94 8.85
CA LYS A 953 -14.10 17.58 7.58
C LYS A 953 -15.58 17.98 7.59
N ILE A 954 -16.30 17.74 8.69
CA ILE A 954 -17.72 18.12 8.83
C ILE A 954 -17.91 19.63 8.71
N ILE A 955 -17.06 20.43 9.39
CA ILE A 955 -17.14 21.91 9.30
C ILE A 955 -16.88 22.38 7.86
N PHE A 956 -15.93 21.76 7.16
CA PHE A 956 -15.63 22.11 5.78
C PHE A 956 -16.83 21.84 4.84
N ILE A 957 -17.53 20.72 5.03
CA ILE A 957 -18.76 20.42 4.27
C ILE A 957 -19.87 21.42 4.63
N LEU A 958 -20.06 21.76 5.91
CA LEU A 958 -21.03 22.79 6.36
C LEU A 958 -20.78 24.17 5.72
N ALA A 959 -19.53 24.56 5.53
CA ALA A 959 -19.15 25.84 4.92
C ALA A 959 -19.59 25.97 3.45
N LYS A 960 -19.91 24.86 2.77
CA LYS A 960 -20.42 24.86 1.38
C LYS A 960 -21.95 25.01 1.28
N LEU A 961 -22.67 24.91 2.39
CA LEU A 961 -24.14 24.87 2.38
C LEU A 961 -24.83 26.25 2.41
N ASN A 962 -24.10 27.37 2.46
CA ASN A 962 -24.68 28.73 2.53
C ASN A 962 -25.83 28.84 3.57
N ILE A 963 -25.58 28.40 4.81
CA ILE A 963 -26.54 28.57 5.94
C ILE A 963 -26.40 29.97 6.57
N GLU A 964 -27.18 30.27 7.61
CA GLU A 964 -27.17 31.59 8.27
C GLU A 964 -25.76 32.02 8.73
N ARG A 965 -25.35 33.25 8.38
CA ARG A 965 -24.01 33.80 8.72
C ARG A 965 -23.70 33.74 10.23
N GLU A 966 -24.69 33.93 11.09
CA GLU A 966 -24.48 33.86 12.54
C GLU A 966 -24.01 32.46 13.00
N LEU A 967 -24.41 31.37 12.34
CA LEU A 967 -23.93 30.03 12.68
C LEU A 967 -22.44 29.86 12.38
N TYR A 968 -21.99 30.33 11.22
CA TYR A 968 -20.57 30.31 10.86
C TYR A 968 -19.73 31.17 11.81
N LYS A 969 -20.27 32.31 12.25
CA LYS A 969 -19.63 33.19 13.22
C LYS A 969 -19.43 32.53 14.57
N ARG A 970 -20.39 31.71 14.99
CA ARG A 970 -20.30 30.91 16.22
C ARG A 970 -19.22 29.84 16.11
N ILE A 971 -19.17 29.08 15.01
CA ILE A 971 -18.08 28.13 14.76
C ILE A 971 -16.73 28.83 14.82
N TYR A 972 -16.60 29.96 14.10
CA TYR A 972 -15.37 30.74 14.02
C TYR A 972 -14.88 31.28 15.38
N ASN A 973 -15.80 31.76 16.23
CA ASN A 973 -15.45 32.40 17.50
C ASN A 973 -15.34 31.42 18.69
N GLU A 974 -16.15 30.37 18.71
CA GLU A 974 -16.32 29.51 19.89
C GLU A 974 -15.43 28.25 19.87
N ILE A 975 -14.86 27.84 18.73
CA ILE A 975 -13.93 26.71 18.65
C ILE A 975 -12.51 27.19 18.95
N ASN A 976 -11.87 26.60 19.98
CA ASN A 976 -10.58 27.04 20.51
C ASN A 976 -9.42 26.90 19.51
N ILE A 977 -9.40 25.82 18.73
CA ILE A 977 -8.33 25.50 17.78
C ILE A 977 -8.97 25.06 16.46
N LEU A 978 -9.21 26.01 15.56
CA LEU A 978 -9.67 25.73 14.20
C LEU A 978 -8.48 25.45 13.27
N ASN A 979 -8.68 24.52 12.34
CA ASN A 979 -7.78 24.38 11.20
C ASN A 979 -7.75 25.70 10.39
N ILE A 980 -6.55 26.10 9.92
CA ILE A 980 -6.34 27.34 9.18
C ILE A 980 -7.26 27.43 7.95
N GLU A 981 -7.38 26.36 7.17
CA GLU A 981 -8.18 26.36 5.93
C GLU A 981 -9.67 26.58 6.22
N ILE A 982 -10.18 25.96 7.28
CA ILE A 982 -11.57 26.13 7.72
C ILE A 982 -11.81 27.56 8.20
N ARG A 983 -10.86 28.09 8.97
CA ARG A 983 -10.92 29.46 9.48
C ARG A 983 -11.02 30.45 8.34
N GLU A 984 -10.17 30.31 7.32
CA GLU A 984 -10.17 31.17 6.13
C GLU A 984 -11.46 31.08 5.31
N LYS A 985 -12.02 29.86 5.13
CA LYS A 985 -13.30 29.69 4.43
C LYS A 985 -14.44 30.38 5.20
N LEU A 986 -14.48 30.26 6.52
CA LEU A 986 -15.48 30.95 7.35
C LEU A 986 -15.34 32.47 7.30
N GLU A 987 -14.11 33.01 7.30
CA GLU A 987 -13.84 34.44 7.15
C GLU A 987 -14.41 35.00 5.83
N SER A 988 -14.22 34.30 4.72
CA SER A 988 -14.75 34.72 3.41
C SER A 988 -16.29 34.87 3.42
N ILE A 989 -16.98 33.95 4.10
CA ILE A 989 -18.44 33.94 4.24
C ILE A 989 -18.92 35.08 5.14
N LEU A 990 -18.24 35.30 6.27
CA LEU A 990 -18.65 36.26 7.30
C LEU A 990 -18.41 37.70 6.90
N PHE A 991 -17.23 37.98 6.35
CA PHE A 991 -16.78 39.34 6.07
C PHE A 991 -17.02 39.79 4.64
N SER A 992 -17.58 38.91 3.79
CA SER A 992 -17.85 39.24 2.37
C SER A 992 -16.59 39.71 1.66
N ILE A 993 -15.48 39.09 2.03
CA ILE A 993 -14.16 39.33 1.46
C ILE A 993 -13.95 38.27 0.40
N ILE A 994 -13.91 38.71 -0.86
CA ILE A 994 -13.41 37.89 -1.95
C ILE A 994 -11.90 37.91 -1.82
N LYS A 995 -11.36 36.86 -1.20
CA LYS A 995 -9.92 36.61 -1.25
C LYS A 995 -9.49 36.61 -2.71
N PRO A 996 -8.38 37.25 -3.08
CA PRO A 996 -7.96 37.32 -4.46
C PRO A 996 -7.88 35.94 -5.11
N VAL A 997 -8.48 35.79 -6.28
CA VAL A 997 -8.48 34.54 -7.06
C VAL A 997 -7.96 34.76 -8.48
N LYS A 998 -7.40 33.70 -9.06
CA LYS A 998 -6.98 33.62 -10.47
C LYS A 998 -7.92 32.68 -11.21
N ILE A 999 -8.60 33.16 -12.25
CA ILE A 999 -9.52 32.39 -13.10
C ILE A 999 -8.91 32.25 -14.50
N ILE A 1000 -8.82 31.01 -14.98
CA ILE A 1000 -8.47 30.70 -16.38
C ILE A 1000 -9.55 29.82 -16.99
N LYS A 1001 -9.75 29.92 -18.31
CA LYS A 1001 -10.61 29.04 -19.09
C LYS A 1001 -9.79 28.21 -20.08
N ASN A 1002 -9.95 26.88 -20.05
CA ASN A 1002 -9.29 25.91 -20.92
C ASN A 1002 -10.25 24.80 -21.36
N ASN A 1003 -10.37 24.56 -22.67
CA ASN A 1003 -11.29 23.56 -23.25
C ASN A 1003 -12.72 23.60 -22.64
N ASP A 1004 -13.28 24.80 -22.51
CA ASP A 1004 -14.58 25.09 -21.88
C ASP A 1004 -14.71 24.83 -20.37
N ILE A 1005 -13.63 24.43 -19.70
CA ILE A 1005 -13.55 24.31 -18.24
C ILE A 1005 -12.89 25.57 -17.67
N TYR A 1006 -13.54 26.19 -16.69
CA TYR A 1006 -12.97 27.23 -15.87
C TYR A 1006 -12.26 26.62 -14.67
N GLU A 1007 -11.08 27.14 -14.38
CA GLU A 1007 -10.26 26.73 -13.24
C GLU A 1007 -9.94 27.94 -12.36
N VAL A 1008 -10.31 27.82 -11.08
CA VAL A 1008 -10.34 28.90 -10.08
C VAL A 1008 -9.37 28.58 -8.94
N TYR A 1009 -8.48 29.53 -8.64
CA TYR A 1009 -7.35 29.30 -7.74
C TYR A 1009 -7.29 30.42 -6.72
N TYR A 1010 -7.01 30.12 -5.46
CA TYR A 1010 -6.66 31.15 -4.49
C TYR A 1010 -5.32 31.75 -4.89
N LEU A 1011 -5.27 33.08 -4.99
CA LEU A 1011 -4.05 33.77 -5.38
C LEU A 1011 -2.98 33.64 -4.29
N SER A 1012 -3.35 33.63 -3.01
CA SER A 1012 -2.41 33.50 -1.89
C SER A 1012 -1.67 32.15 -1.91
N SER A 1013 -2.38 31.03 -1.95
CA SER A 1013 -1.83 29.67 -1.83
C SER A 1013 -1.58 28.95 -3.16
N GLY A 1014 -2.13 29.44 -4.28
CA GLY A 1014 -2.06 28.76 -5.57
C GLY A 1014 -2.89 27.48 -5.64
N TYR A 1015 -3.82 27.28 -4.70
CA TYR A 1015 -4.70 26.12 -4.61
C TYR A 1015 -5.95 26.29 -5.47
N ASN A 1016 -6.11 25.42 -6.46
CA ASN A 1016 -7.20 24.45 -6.58
C ASN A 1016 -8.55 24.70 -5.87
N ILE A 1017 -9.30 25.78 -6.13
CA ILE A 1017 -10.60 25.95 -5.46
C ILE A 1017 -11.70 25.16 -6.16
N LEU A 1018 -11.79 25.32 -7.48
CA LEU A 1018 -12.90 24.82 -8.29
C LEU A 1018 -12.49 24.63 -9.76
N ASN A 1019 -12.82 23.45 -10.30
CA ASN A 1019 -12.84 23.17 -11.74
C ASN A 1019 -14.28 22.92 -12.18
N THR A 1020 -14.80 23.75 -13.09
CA THR A 1020 -16.20 23.65 -13.54
C THR A 1020 -16.36 24.22 -14.94
N ASN A 1021 -17.28 23.67 -15.73
CA ASN A 1021 -17.71 24.27 -16.99
C ASN A 1021 -18.94 25.21 -16.80
N ASN A 1022 -19.44 25.33 -15.57
CA ASN A 1022 -20.60 26.15 -15.22
C ASN A 1022 -20.16 27.45 -14.51
N ILE A 1023 -20.43 28.59 -15.15
CA ILE A 1023 -20.11 29.92 -14.61
C ILE A 1023 -20.79 30.17 -13.26
N ASP A 1024 -22.01 29.66 -13.07
CA ASP A 1024 -22.74 29.89 -11.82
C ASP A 1024 -22.04 29.25 -10.62
N ASP A 1025 -21.34 28.13 -10.79
CA ASP A 1025 -20.58 27.49 -9.71
C ASP A 1025 -19.41 28.38 -9.25
N ILE A 1026 -18.72 29.03 -10.19
CA ILE A 1026 -17.63 29.98 -9.91
C ILE A 1026 -18.18 31.18 -9.16
N VAL A 1027 -19.27 31.74 -9.68
CA VAL A 1027 -19.91 32.92 -9.08
C VAL A 1027 -20.39 32.59 -7.66
N ASN A 1028 -20.95 31.40 -7.43
CA ASN A 1028 -21.38 30.93 -6.11
C ASN A 1028 -20.23 30.73 -5.13
N GLU A 1029 -19.11 30.21 -5.61
CA GLU A 1029 -17.91 29.98 -4.79
C GLU A 1029 -17.26 31.31 -4.36
N LEU A 1030 -17.24 32.30 -5.25
CA LEU A 1030 -16.63 33.61 -4.99
C LEU A 1030 -17.56 34.59 -4.27
N ILE A 1031 -18.84 34.61 -4.63
CA ILE A 1031 -19.85 35.50 -4.07
C ILE A 1031 -21.12 34.68 -3.74
N PRO A 1032 -21.16 34.05 -2.55
CA PRO A 1032 -22.30 33.22 -2.16
C PRO A 1032 -23.61 34.01 -1.90
N TYR A 1033 -23.60 35.36 -1.87
CA TYR A 1033 -24.74 36.21 -1.55
C TYR A 1033 -25.00 37.34 -2.60
N ASP A 1034 -26.26 37.67 -2.89
CA ASP A 1034 -26.67 38.53 -4.02
C ASP A 1034 -26.59 40.06 -3.82
N GLU A 1035 -26.43 40.56 -2.60
CA GLU A 1035 -26.74 41.98 -2.27
C GLU A 1035 -25.56 42.97 -2.40
N GLU A 1036 -24.41 42.54 -2.89
CA GLU A 1036 -23.20 43.39 -2.90
C GLU A 1036 -23.13 44.32 -4.12
N GLU A 1037 -22.97 45.63 -3.89
CA GLU A 1037 -22.76 46.65 -4.93
C GLU A 1037 -21.32 47.20 -4.93
N VAL A 1038 -20.82 47.52 -6.11
CA VAL A 1038 -19.53 48.18 -6.32
C VAL A 1038 -19.67 49.33 -7.31
N SER A 1039 -18.87 50.39 -7.17
CA SER A 1039 -18.99 51.58 -8.02
C SER A 1039 -17.69 51.93 -8.77
N LYS A 1040 -17.80 52.49 -9.97
CA LYS A 1040 -16.68 52.88 -10.85
C LYS A 1040 -16.84 54.32 -11.32
N ILE A 1041 -15.73 55.04 -11.49
CA ILE A 1041 -15.71 56.41 -12.04
C ILE A 1041 -15.03 56.40 -13.42
N LEU A 1042 -15.62 57.08 -14.38
CA LEU A 1042 -15.09 57.25 -15.73
C LEU A 1042 -15.63 58.53 -16.38
N TYR A 1043 -15.03 58.99 -17.49
CA TYR A 1043 -15.60 60.11 -18.24
C TYR A 1043 -16.93 59.72 -18.89
N PHE A 1044 -17.91 60.64 -18.85
CA PHE A 1044 -19.25 60.39 -19.39
C PHE A 1044 -19.23 59.95 -20.86
N LYS A 1045 -18.33 60.53 -21.66
CA LYS A 1045 -18.11 60.11 -23.05
C LYS A 1045 -17.71 58.64 -23.20
N TYR A 1046 -16.91 58.11 -22.27
CA TYR A 1046 -16.48 56.71 -22.28
C TYR A 1046 -17.61 55.79 -21.83
N LEU A 1047 -18.44 56.23 -20.86
CA LEU A 1047 -19.65 55.50 -20.49
C LEU A 1047 -20.60 55.30 -21.68
N LEU A 1048 -20.90 56.36 -22.43
CA LEU A 1048 -21.79 56.25 -23.60
C LEU A 1048 -21.21 55.32 -24.69
N LYS A 1049 -19.89 55.32 -24.85
CA LYS A 1049 -19.18 54.46 -25.81
C LYS A 1049 -19.18 52.98 -25.35
N ASP A 1050 -18.91 52.75 -24.08
CA ASP A 1050 -18.94 51.44 -23.44
C ASP A 1050 -20.33 50.78 -23.61
N MET A 1051 -21.40 51.56 -23.41
CA MET A 1051 -22.79 51.12 -23.63
C MET A 1051 -23.09 50.77 -25.09
N GLU A 1052 -22.66 51.62 -26.03
CA GLU A 1052 -22.90 51.43 -27.46
C GLU A 1052 -22.20 50.18 -27.99
N ASN A 1053 -20.98 49.94 -27.52
CA ASN A 1053 -20.13 48.84 -27.98
C ASN A 1053 -20.33 47.55 -27.18
N GLY A 1054 -20.96 47.59 -26.00
CA GLY A 1054 -21.10 46.42 -25.12
C GLY A 1054 -19.76 45.98 -24.52
N VAL A 1055 -18.97 46.96 -24.06
CA VAL A 1055 -17.64 46.73 -23.53
C VAL A 1055 -17.44 47.54 -22.25
N MET A 1056 -16.64 47.06 -21.31
CA MET A 1056 -16.15 47.85 -20.18
C MET A 1056 -14.71 48.28 -20.45
N THR A 1057 -14.43 49.57 -20.35
CA THR A 1057 -13.07 50.08 -20.50
C THR A 1057 -12.25 49.89 -19.22
N PHE A 1058 -11.08 49.25 -19.32
CA PHE A 1058 -10.07 49.03 -18.28
C PHE A 1058 -8.81 49.85 -18.61
N SER A 1059 -8.04 50.24 -17.60
CA SER A 1059 -6.88 51.12 -17.75
C SER A 1059 -5.57 50.41 -17.42
N HIS A 1060 -4.50 50.77 -18.10
CA HIS A 1060 -3.16 50.27 -17.77
C HIS A 1060 -2.67 50.86 -16.41
N PRO A 1061 -2.02 50.08 -15.53
CA PRO A 1061 -1.53 50.52 -14.21
C PRO A 1061 -0.72 51.83 -14.23
N TYR A 1062 0.12 52.02 -15.25
CA TYR A 1062 0.94 53.23 -15.45
C TYR A 1062 0.13 54.55 -15.56
N THR A 1063 -1.18 54.50 -15.89
CA THR A 1063 -2.03 55.69 -15.97
C THR A 1063 -2.57 56.18 -14.63
N TYR A 1064 -2.37 55.40 -13.57
CA TYR A 1064 -2.80 55.74 -12.23
C TYR A 1064 -1.85 56.74 -11.61
N GLU A 1065 -2.33 57.64 -10.76
CA GLU A 1065 -1.49 58.69 -10.16
C GLU A 1065 -0.57 58.16 -9.05
N ASP A 1066 -0.91 57.02 -8.45
CA ASP A 1066 -0.18 56.39 -7.36
C ASP A 1066 1.22 55.93 -7.78
N HIS A 1067 2.22 56.43 -7.07
CA HIS A 1067 3.61 56.06 -7.32
C HIS A 1067 3.82 54.55 -7.22
N ASN A 1068 3.08 53.83 -6.35
CA ASN A 1068 3.23 52.39 -6.18
C ASN A 1068 2.59 51.58 -7.33
N GLU A 1069 1.48 52.06 -7.91
CA GLU A 1069 0.83 51.44 -9.08
C GLU A 1069 1.57 51.75 -10.39
N LYS A 1070 2.41 52.81 -10.40
CA LYS A 1070 3.32 53.17 -11.50
C LYS A 1070 4.62 52.35 -11.53
N LEU A 1071 4.91 51.54 -10.51
CA LEU A 1071 6.14 50.75 -10.44
C LEU A 1071 6.15 49.54 -11.39
N TYR A 1072 5.01 49.23 -12.03
CA TYR A 1072 4.84 48.04 -12.87
C TYR A 1072 5.10 48.33 -14.35
N ASP A 1073 5.76 47.38 -15.04
CA ASP A 1073 6.22 47.55 -16.43
C ASP A 1073 5.05 47.76 -17.41
N ILE A 1074 5.21 48.76 -18.29
CA ILE A 1074 4.29 49.10 -19.36
C ILE A 1074 4.14 47.96 -20.39
N ASN A 1075 5.11 47.04 -20.44
CA ASN A 1075 5.09 45.87 -21.31
C ASN A 1075 4.15 44.74 -20.83
N SER A 1076 3.67 44.78 -19.59
CA SER A 1076 3.02 43.63 -18.94
C SER A 1076 1.61 43.28 -19.46
N LYS A 1077 1.01 44.08 -20.37
CA LYS A 1077 -0.38 43.92 -20.88
C LYS A 1077 -1.44 43.60 -19.81
N ILE A 1078 -1.21 44.03 -18.56
CA ILE A 1078 -2.18 43.92 -17.46
C ILE A 1078 -3.04 45.18 -17.46
N TYR A 1079 -4.36 44.98 -17.45
CA TYR A 1079 -5.32 46.08 -17.40
C TYR A 1079 -6.20 45.93 -16.16
N ILE A 1080 -6.42 47.04 -15.47
CA ILE A 1080 -7.07 47.06 -14.17
C ILE A 1080 -8.36 47.88 -14.25
N SER A 1081 -9.39 47.39 -13.55
CA SER A 1081 -10.56 48.17 -13.19
C SER A 1081 -10.72 48.12 -11.68
N CYS A 1082 -10.60 49.30 -11.05
CA CYS A 1082 -10.85 49.46 -9.62
C CYS A 1082 -12.31 49.87 -9.41
N PHE A 1083 -12.95 49.21 -8.46
CA PHE A 1083 -14.29 49.54 -8.01
C PHE A 1083 -14.27 49.87 -6.52
N SER A 1084 -14.97 50.92 -6.11
CA SER A 1084 -15.17 51.23 -4.70
C SER A 1084 -16.29 50.36 -4.14
N LYS A 1085 -16.05 49.75 -2.98
CA LYS A 1085 -17.05 48.99 -2.21
C LYS A 1085 -18.04 49.88 -1.44
N THR A 1086 -17.86 51.21 -1.47
CA THR A 1086 -18.70 52.16 -0.71
C THR A 1086 -19.30 53.23 -1.62
N VAL A 1087 -20.58 53.54 -1.43
CA VAL A 1087 -21.29 54.58 -2.22
C VAL A 1087 -21.11 56.00 -1.63
N ASN A 1088 -20.65 56.11 -0.38
CA ASN A 1088 -20.59 57.36 0.38
C ASN A 1088 -19.31 58.19 0.11
N THR A 1089 -19.37 59.51 0.34
CA THR A 1089 -18.30 60.49 0.06
C THR A 1089 -17.07 60.39 0.98
N ASN A 1090 -17.07 59.50 1.97
CA ASN A 1090 -16.00 59.40 2.98
C ASN A 1090 -14.71 58.74 2.44
N ASN A 1091 -14.70 58.30 1.17
CA ASN A 1091 -13.56 57.63 0.56
C ASN A 1091 -13.00 58.42 -0.64
N VAL A 1092 -12.57 59.65 -0.33
CA VAL A 1092 -12.17 60.69 -1.31
C VAL A 1092 -10.97 60.26 -2.17
N TYR A 1093 -10.13 59.34 -1.71
CA TYR A 1093 -8.83 59.05 -2.34
C TYR A 1093 -8.90 58.05 -3.51
N ALA A 1094 -9.64 56.94 -3.37
CA ALA A 1094 -9.91 56.01 -4.48
C ALA A 1094 -10.65 56.70 -5.65
N MET A 1095 -11.32 57.83 -5.38
CA MET A 1095 -12.07 58.61 -6.36
C MET A 1095 -11.18 59.43 -7.31
N TRP A 1096 -9.90 59.65 -6.98
CA TRP A 1096 -8.98 60.51 -7.74
C TRP A 1096 -8.17 59.74 -8.79
N LYS A 1097 -7.96 58.44 -8.62
CA LYS A 1097 -6.94 57.66 -9.33
C LYS A 1097 -7.19 57.33 -10.80
N ILE A 1098 -8.34 57.66 -11.40
CA ILE A 1098 -8.63 57.24 -12.79
C ILE A 1098 -8.70 58.45 -13.74
N TYR A 1099 -7.77 58.45 -14.68
CA TYR A 1099 -7.48 59.44 -15.73
C TYR A 1099 -6.93 60.76 -15.19
N GLY A 1100 -5.61 60.93 -15.29
CA GLY A 1100 -4.87 62.11 -14.88
C GLY A 1100 -5.36 63.42 -15.52
N TYR A 1101 -4.82 64.52 -15.01
CA TYR A 1101 -5.14 65.89 -15.44
C TYR A 1101 -4.97 66.06 -16.97
N THR A 1102 -6.06 66.25 -17.70
CA THR A 1102 -6.00 66.74 -19.09
C THR A 1102 -6.27 68.23 -19.09
N GLU A 1103 -5.36 69.03 -19.66
CA GLU A 1103 -5.43 70.51 -19.72
C GLU A 1103 -6.64 71.07 -20.50
N ASN A 1104 -7.53 70.23 -21.04
CA ASN A 1104 -8.74 70.64 -21.77
C ASN A 1104 -9.99 70.53 -20.89
N ASP A 1105 -10.63 71.68 -20.67
CA ASP A 1105 -11.73 71.95 -19.73
C ASP A 1105 -13.12 71.36 -20.10
N ASP A 1106 -13.25 70.53 -21.13
CA ASP A 1106 -14.53 70.09 -21.72
C ASP A 1106 -14.96 68.63 -21.42
N ILE A 1107 -14.43 67.96 -20.38
CA ILE A 1107 -14.68 66.51 -20.16
C ILE A 1107 -15.20 66.18 -18.74
N ILE A 1108 -16.49 65.82 -18.61
CA ILE A 1108 -17.19 65.50 -17.34
C ILE A 1108 -16.93 64.05 -16.89
N LYS A 1109 -16.52 63.83 -15.62
CA LYS A 1109 -16.43 62.51 -14.96
C LYS A 1109 -17.74 62.14 -14.27
N VAL A 1110 -18.13 60.86 -14.33
CA VAL A 1110 -19.36 60.31 -13.74
C VAL A 1110 -19.09 59.04 -12.94
N ARG A 1111 -19.92 58.79 -11.92
CA ARG A 1111 -19.91 57.55 -11.13
C ARG A 1111 -21.07 56.64 -11.55
N ILE A 1112 -20.78 55.36 -11.72
CA ILE A 1112 -21.72 54.29 -12.02
C ILE A 1112 -21.65 53.18 -10.97
N THR A 1113 -22.77 52.55 -10.64
CA THR A 1113 -22.86 51.44 -9.66
C THR A 1113 -23.26 50.14 -10.36
N PHE A 1114 -22.68 49.02 -9.93
CA PHE A 1114 -22.92 47.67 -10.42
C PHE A 1114 -23.22 46.72 -9.25
N ASN A 1115 -24.13 45.77 -9.45
CA ASN A 1115 -24.19 44.58 -8.60
C ASN A 1115 -22.96 43.70 -8.88
N LYS A 1116 -22.21 43.33 -7.83
CA LYS A 1116 -20.91 42.64 -7.90
C LYS A 1116 -21.05 41.25 -8.54
N ARG A 1117 -22.11 40.51 -8.21
CA ARG A 1117 -22.39 39.17 -8.76
C ARG A 1117 -22.73 39.23 -10.24
N ILE A 1118 -23.63 40.15 -10.64
CA ILE A 1118 -24.00 40.37 -12.05
C ILE A 1118 -22.78 40.84 -12.87
N LEU A 1119 -21.94 41.70 -12.28
CA LEU A 1119 -20.70 42.16 -12.91
C LEU A 1119 -19.75 41.00 -13.21
N ILE A 1120 -19.43 40.16 -12.21
CA ILE A 1120 -18.55 39.01 -12.41
C ILE A 1120 -19.17 38.04 -13.41
N LYS A 1121 -20.44 37.70 -13.26
CA LYS A 1121 -21.14 36.80 -14.20
C LYS A 1121 -21.08 37.32 -15.63
N SER A 1122 -21.40 38.60 -15.85
CA SER A 1122 -21.33 39.22 -17.18
C SER A 1122 -19.92 39.22 -17.77
N ILE A 1123 -18.88 39.32 -16.93
CA ILE A 1123 -17.49 39.26 -17.38
C ILE A 1123 -17.12 37.81 -17.77
N LEU A 1124 -17.52 36.83 -16.96
CA LEU A 1124 -17.25 35.41 -17.21
C LEU A 1124 -18.06 34.84 -18.39
N GLU A 1125 -19.26 35.36 -18.67
CA GLU A 1125 -20.06 35.03 -19.86
C GLU A 1125 -19.39 35.48 -21.16
N ARG A 1126 -18.62 36.57 -21.09
CA ARG A 1126 -17.87 37.14 -22.20
C ARG A 1126 -16.36 36.96 -22.01
N PHE A 1127 -15.98 35.89 -21.31
CA PHE A 1127 -14.60 35.56 -21.02
C PHE A 1127 -13.78 35.53 -22.31
N VAL A 1128 -12.71 36.30 -22.35
CA VAL A 1128 -11.81 36.35 -23.50
C VAL A 1128 -10.90 35.12 -23.45
N ASN A 1129 -10.98 34.25 -24.46
CA ASN A 1129 -10.12 33.07 -24.54
C ASN A 1129 -8.64 33.47 -24.51
N ASN A 1130 -7.83 32.70 -23.77
CA ASN A 1130 -6.41 32.96 -23.51
C ASN A 1130 -6.09 34.21 -22.66
N ALA A 1131 -7.09 34.89 -22.09
CA ALA A 1131 -6.88 35.90 -21.06
C ALA A 1131 -6.96 35.28 -19.66
N VAL A 1132 -6.21 35.85 -18.70
CA VAL A 1132 -6.25 35.45 -17.28
C VAL A 1132 -6.96 36.54 -16.48
N TYR A 1133 -7.97 36.17 -15.71
CA TYR A 1133 -8.75 37.10 -14.91
C TYR A 1133 -8.34 36.96 -13.44
N TYR A 1134 -8.02 38.09 -12.81
CA TYR A 1134 -7.80 38.16 -11.37
C TYR A 1134 -8.91 38.99 -10.75
N ILE A 1135 -9.54 38.45 -9.72
CA ILE A 1135 -10.70 39.05 -9.07
C ILE A 1135 -10.51 38.97 -7.56
N GLY A 1136 -10.66 40.09 -6.85
CA GLY A 1136 -10.44 40.10 -5.42
C GLY A 1136 -10.62 41.45 -4.76
N ASP A 1137 -10.77 41.41 -3.45
CA ASP A 1137 -10.73 42.56 -2.59
C ASP A 1137 -9.29 42.82 -2.11
N ILE A 1138 -8.96 44.07 -1.82
CA ILE A 1138 -7.64 44.36 -1.25
C ILE A 1138 -7.54 43.89 0.21
N GLU A 1139 -6.39 43.31 0.54
CA GLU A 1139 -5.99 42.88 1.87
C GLU A 1139 -4.95 43.87 2.44
N TYR A 1140 -5.00 44.12 3.75
CA TYR A 1140 -4.09 45.05 4.41
C TYR A 1140 -3.11 44.30 5.32
N ASP A 1141 -1.84 44.69 5.28
CA ASP A 1141 -0.77 44.13 6.13
C ASP A 1141 -0.05 45.24 6.93
N PRO A 1142 -0.07 45.19 8.28
CA PRO A 1142 0.57 46.19 9.14
C PRO A 1142 2.10 46.21 9.04
N ASN A 1143 2.73 45.14 8.55
CA ASN A 1143 4.19 44.98 8.54
C ASN A 1143 4.82 45.25 7.17
N LYS A 1144 4.02 45.54 6.13
CA LYS A 1144 4.51 45.66 4.75
C LYS A 1144 5.03 47.07 4.47
N ASN A 1145 6.34 47.26 4.59
CA ASN A 1145 7.04 48.43 4.04
C ASN A 1145 7.16 48.24 2.51
N ILE A 1146 6.35 48.98 1.74
CA ILE A 1146 6.37 48.96 0.27
C ILE A 1146 7.61 49.73 -0.20
N THR A 1147 8.79 49.10 -0.18
CA THR A 1147 10.05 49.73 -0.64
C THR A 1147 10.80 48.95 -1.71
N ASN A 1148 10.35 47.75 -2.09
CA ASN A 1148 10.98 46.99 -3.17
C ASN A 1148 9.95 46.62 -4.23
N VAL A 1149 10.28 46.93 -5.49
CA VAL A 1149 9.52 46.55 -6.69
C VAL A 1149 9.36 45.02 -6.69
N ASN A 1150 8.12 44.55 -6.56
CA ASN A 1150 7.76 43.14 -6.69
C ASN A 1150 6.84 43.02 -7.90
N ASP A 1151 7.21 42.14 -8.83
CA ASP A 1151 6.46 41.87 -10.07
C ASP A 1151 5.27 40.88 -9.86
N ASP A 1152 4.92 40.55 -8.61
CA ASP A 1152 3.86 39.58 -8.33
C ASP A 1152 2.47 40.24 -8.42
N ILE A 1153 1.58 39.67 -9.24
CA ILE A 1153 0.18 40.09 -9.39
C ILE A 1153 -0.57 40.13 -8.05
N LYS A 1154 -0.14 39.34 -7.06
CA LYS A 1154 -0.63 39.37 -5.68
C LYS A 1154 -0.56 40.77 -5.07
N ASP A 1155 0.50 41.52 -5.34
CA ASP A 1155 0.72 42.83 -4.73
C ASP A 1155 -0.31 43.89 -5.18
N PHE A 1156 -1.00 43.67 -6.31
CA PHE A 1156 -2.16 44.49 -6.68
C PHE A 1156 -3.36 44.30 -5.75
N PHE A 1157 -3.37 43.28 -4.90
CA PHE A 1157 -4.38 43.06 -3.90
C PHE A 1157 -3.87 43.31 -2.47
N TYR A 1158 -2.63 43.77 -2.26
CA TYR A 1158 -2.11 44.06 -0.91
C TYR A 1158 -1.76 45.53 -0.72
N LYS A 1159 -2.19 46.14 0.38
CA LYS A 1159 -1.80 47.52 0.77
C LYS A 1159 -1.34 47.59 2.23
N SER A 1160 -0.62 48.67 2.56
CA SER A 1160 -0.31 48.99 3.96
C SER A 1160 -1.58 49.40 4.71
N ASP A 1161 -1.69 49.00 5.98
CA ASP A 1161 -2.75 49.44 6.91
C ASP A 1161 -2.87 50.98 7.02
N ALA A 1162 -1.82 51.74 6.68
CA ALA A 1162 -1.90 53.20 6.59
C ALA A 1162 -2.94 53.71 5.58
N PHE A 1163 -3.33 52.86 4.62
CA PHE A 1163 -4.35 53.11 3.60
C PHE A 1163 -5.65 52.34 3.86
N GLN A 1164 -5.89 51.85 5.07
CA GLN A 1164 -7.08 51.05 5.43
C GLN A 1164 -8.43 51.74 5.13
N PHE A 1165 -8.41 53.05 4.86
CA PHE A 1165 -9.57 53.78 4.37
C PHE A 1165 -9.96 53.39 2.92
N GLU A 1166 -9.07 52.88 2.06
CA GLU A 1166 -9.29 52.60 0.63
C GLU A 1166 -9.96 51.23 0.35
N ASN A 1167 -11.26 51.07 0.63
CA ASN A 1167 -11.96 49.81 0.34
C ASN A 1167 -12.25 49.56 -1.15
N GLU A 1168 -11.31 48.93 -1.84
CA GLU A 1168 -11.38 48.63 -3.27
C GLU A 1168 -11.63 47.13 -3.56
N PHE A 1169 -12.46 46.89 -4.57
CA PHE A 1169 -12.59 45.63 -5.29
C PHE A 1169 -11.91 45.79 -6.65
N ARG A 1170 -11.02 44.87 -7.01
CA ARG A 1170 -10.21 44.98 -8.22
C ARG A 1170 -10.51 43.81 -9.16
N ILE A 1171 -10.63 44.14 -10.44
CA ILE A 1171 -10.62 43.18 -11.53
C ILE A 1171 -9.42 43.50 -12.40
N LEU A 1172 -8.53 42.52 -12.56
CA LEU A 1172 -7.39 42.62 -13.46
C LEU A 1172 -7.54 41.60 -14.57
N VAL A 1173 -7.20 42.02 -15.78
CA VAL A 1173 -7.17 41.16 -16.97
C VAL A 1173 -5.76 41.17 -17.52
N ASP A 1174 -5.12 40.02 -17.50
CA ASP A 1174 -3.82 39.80 -18.12
C ASP A 1174 -4.04 39.23 -19.54
N CYS A 1175 -3.60 40.00 -20.53
CA CYS A 1175 -3.75 39.68 -21.95
C CYS A 1175 -2.43 39.24 -22.61
N ASN A 1176 -1.40 38.86 -21.84
CA ASN A 1176 -0.10 38.45 -22.39
C ASN A 1176 -0.19 37.28 -23.38
N ASN A 1177 -1.13 36.36 -23.16
CA ASN A 1177 -1.32 35.16 -23.98
C ASN A 1177 -2.37 35.31 -25.10
N VAL A 1178 -2.91 36.52 -25.33
CA VAL A 1178 -3.90 36.80 -26.38
C VAL A 1178 -3.17 37.19 -27.68
N GLN A 1179 -3.22 36.32 -28.69
CA GLN A 1179 -2.49 36.51 -29.96
C GLN A 1179 -3.01 37.65 -30.86
N TYR A 1180 -4.22 38.15 -30.62
CA TYR A 1180 -4.81 39.25 -31.40
C TYR A 1180 -5.57 40.21 -30.49
N ILE A 1181 -4.93 41.30 -30.07
CA ILE A 1181 -5.65 42.54 -29.78
C ILE A 1181 -5.69 43.28 -31.11
N ASP A 1182 -6.75 43.03 -31.88
CA ASP A 1182 -6.91 43.53 -33.24
C ASP A 1182 -6.85 45.07 -33.23
N ARG A 1183 -5.86 45.63 -33.93
CA ARG A 1183 -5.62 47.09 -34.08
C ARG A 1183 -6.75 47.81 -34.83
N ASN A 1184 -7.82 47.10 -35.20
CA ASN A 1184 -8.89 47.59 -36.07
C ASN A 1184 -10.19 47.97 -35.36
N THR A 1185 -10.30 47.85 -34.04
CA THR A 1185 -11.38 48.54 -33.31
C THR A 1185 -10.94 49.96 -33.02
N GLU A 1186 -11.42 50.90 -33.84
CA GLU A 1186 -11.13 52.33 -33.74
C GLU A 1186 -11.11 52.84 -32.28
N PHE A 1187 -10.18 53.78 -32.03
CA PHE A 1187 -9.88 54.50 -30.78
C PHE A 1187 -8.75 53.95 -29.89
N GLU A 1188 -7.57 53.75 -30.49
CA GLU A 1188 -6.31 54.16 -29.84
C GLU A 1188 -6.34 55.69 -29.69
N LYS A 1189 -6.22 56.23 -28.47
CA LYS A 1189 -6.16 57.69 -28.30
C LYS A 1189 -4.95 58.25 -27.57
N ASP A 1190 -4.16 57.41 -26.91
CA ASP A 1190 -2.83 57.79 -26.45
C ASP A 1190 -1.95 56.57 -26.60
N ILE A 1191 -1.17 56.55 -27.69
CA ILE A 1191 -0.07 55.61 -27.85
C ILE A 1191 1.14 56.31 -27.25
N VAL A 1192 1.57 55.89 -26.06
CA VAL A 1192 2.84 56.34 -25.48
C VAL A 1192 3.85 55.24 -25.80
N LYS A 1193 4.81 55.52 -26.68
CA LYS A 1193 5.84 54.55 -27.13
C LYS A 1193 5.25 53.23 -27.67
N ASP A 1194 4.35 53.32 -28.65
CA ASP A 1194 3.77 52.16 -29.37
C ASP A 1194 2.89 51.21 -28.53
N MET A 1195 2.36 51.63 -27.37
CA MET A 1195 1.50 50.80 -26.52
C MET A 1195 0.08 51.36 -26.29
N PRO A 1196 -0.98 50.53 -26.39
CA PRO A 1196 -2.35 50.91 -26.10
C PRO A 1196 -2.59 51.05 -24.59
N VAL A 1197 -2.99 52.25 -24.17
CA VAL A 1197 -3.16 52.65 -22.77
C VAL A 1197 -4.47 52.16 -22.11
N TYR A 1198 -5.44 51.72 -22.90
CA TYR A 1198 -6.75 51.22 -22.43
C TYR A 1198 -7.13 49.89 -23.10
N LEU A 1199 -7.84 49.03 -22.37
CA LEU A 1199 -8.42 47.77 -22.86
C LEU A 1199 -9.95 47.87 -22.82
N GLN A 1200 -10.61 47.51 -23.92
CA GLN A 1200 -12.06 47.38 -23.96
C GLN A 1200 -12.45 45.90 -23.79
N LEU A 1201 -12.99 45.56 -22.63
CA LEU A 1201 -13.37 44.19 -22.28
C LEU A 1201 -14.83 43.91 -22.67
N PRO A 1202 -15.14 42.92 -23.51
CA PRO A 1202 -16.52 42.59 -23.86
C PRO A 1202 -17.34 42.20 -22.62
N ILE A 1203 -18.54 42.75 -22.49
CA ILE A 1203 -19.51 42.41 -21.43
C ILE A 1203 -20.93 42.34 -22.00
N SER A 1204 -21.88 41.80 -21.25
CA SER A 1204 -23.29 41.81 -21.63
C SER A 1204 -23.83 43.24 -21.62
N LYS A 1205 -24.45 43.69 -22.72
CA LYS A 1205 -25.06 45.03 -22.80
C LYS A 1205 -26.18 45.23 -21.78
N GLU A 1206 -26.82 44.15 -21.34
CA GLU A 1206 -27.89 44.16 -20.35
C GLU A 1206 -27.46 44.79 -19.02
N ILE A 1207 -26.17 44.69 -18.64
CA ILE A 1207 -25.66 45.30 -17.41
C ILE A 1207 -25.84 46.83 -17.39
N TYR A 1208 -25.94 47.47 -18.56
CA TYR A 1208 -26.13 48.93 -18.67
C TYR A 1208 -27.60 49.38 -18.55
N LYS A 1209 -28.58 48.47 -18.58
CA LYS A 1209 -29.98 48.82 -18.31
C LYS A 1209 -30.21 49.20 -16.86
N THR A 1210 -29.38 48.69 -15.96
CA THR A 1210 -29.52 48.83 -14.50
C THR A 1210 -28.59 49.88 -13.90
N ILE A 1211 -27.71 50.52 -14.68
CA ILE A 1211 -26.80 51.54 -14.14
C ILE A 1211 -27.52 52.86 -13.87
N ASN A 1212 -27.19 53.48 -12.73
CA ASN A 1212 -27.66 54.81 -12.36
C ASN A 1212 -26.48 55.79 -12.30
N LEU A 1213 -26.72 57.06 -12.66
CA LEU A 1213 -25.75 58.15 -12.45
C LEU A 1213 -26.02 58.78 -11.08
N TYR A 1214 -24.96 58.93 -10.29
CA TYR A 1214 -25.05 59.61 -9.00
C TYR A 1214 -25.35 61.11 -9.19
N SER A 1215 -26.13 61.72 -8.28
CA SER A 1215 -26.71 63.07 -8.45
C SER A 1215 -25.70 64.22 -8.43
N ASP A 1216 -24.51 64.02 -7.85
CA ASP A 1216 -23.48 65.05 -7.71
C ASP A 1216 -22.44 64.94 -8.83
N TYR A 1217 -22.67 65.69 -9.92
CA TYR A 1217 -21.69 65.86 -10.99
C TYR A 1217 -20.76 67.03 -10.66
N SER A 1218 -19.59 66.73 -10.11
CA SER A 1218 -18.32 67.47 -10.26
C SER A 1218 -17.39 67.06 -9.10
N PHE A 1219 -16.26 66.42 -9.41
CA PHE A 1219 -15.24 66.05 -8.42
C PHE A 1219 -14.15 67.10 -8.25
N ASN A 1220 -14.31 68.28 -8.84
CA ASN A 1220 -13.50 69.43 -8.46
C ASN A 1220 -14.29 70.22 -7.40
N PRO A 1221 -13.89 70.21 -6.11
CA PRO A 1221 -14.57 70.98 -5.07
C PRO A 1221 -14.56 72.51 -5.35
N TYR A 1222 -13.84 72.96 -6.39
CA TYR A 1222 -13.72 74.34 -6.81
C TYR A 1222 -14.41 74.68 -8.15
N LYS A 1223 -15.05 73.73 -8.85
CA LYS A 1223 -15.84 73.98 -10.08
C LYS A 1223 -17.22 73.34 -9.98
N ASN A 1224 -18.27 74.15 -9.87
CA ASN A 1224 -19.66 73.67 -9.98
C ASN A 1224 -20.02 73.44 -11.46
N ILE A 1225 -20.42 72.21 -11.80
CA ILE A 1225 -21.06 71.92 -13.10
C ILE A 1225 -22.50 72.43 -13.02
N ASP A 1226 -22.86 73.27 -13.98
CA ASP A 1226 -24.20 73.86 -14.13
C ASP A 1226 -25.28 72.76 -14.26
N GLU A 1227 -26.38 72.93 -13.54
CA GLU A 1227 -27.49 71.98 -13.38
C GLU A 1227 -28.09 71.55 -14.73
N LYS A 1228 -28.05 72.45 -15.72
CA LYS A 1228 -28.48 72.16 -17.09
C LYS A 1228 -27.68 71.01 -17.72
N TYR A 1229 -26.35 71.02 -17.58
CA TYR A 1229 -25.50 69.96 -18.12
C TYR A 1229 -25.73 68.60 -17.44
N ARG A 1230 -26.13 68.59 -16.17
CA ARG A 1230 -26.47 67.34 -15.46
C ARG A 1230 -27.73 66.70 -16.01
N LYS A 1231 -28.80 67.50 -16.19
CA LYS A 1231 -30.04 67.03 -16.80
C LYS A 1231 -29.82 66.57 -18.23
N ASP A 1232 -29.07 67.32 -19.02
CA ASP A 1232 -28.75 66.95 -20.40
C ASP A 1232 -28.00 65.60 -20.46
N ASN A 1233 -27.04 65.36 -19.57
CA ASN A 1233 -26.33 64.08 -19.49
C ASN A 1233 -27.23 62.91 -19.02
N GLN A 1234 -28.09 63.13 -18.02
CA GLN A 1234 -29.05 62.12 -17.56
C GLN A 1234 -30.04 61.73 -18.68
N ASP A 1235 -30.53 62.71 -19.44
CA ASP A 1235 -31.41 62.47 -20.58
C ASP A 1235 -30.70 61.74 -21.73
N ILE A 1236 -29.44 62.07 -22.00
CA ILE A 1236 -28.62 61.35 -22.99
C ILE A 1236 -28.41 59.89 -22.55
N LEU A 1237 -28.10 59.65 -21.28
CA LEU A 1237 -27.93 58.30 -20.75
C LEU A 1237 -29.23 57.51 -20.90
N LYS A 1238 -30.35 58.07 -20.44
CA LYS A 1238 -31.66 57.39 -20.49
C LYS A 1238 -32.09 57.08 -21.92
N LYS A 1239 -31.81 57.97 -22.88
CA LYS A 1239 -32.02 57.71 -24.32
C LYS A 1239 -31.15 56.57 -24.85
N LYS A 1240 -29.91 56.41 -24.37
CA LYS A 1240 -29.03 55.30 -24.76
C LYS A 1240 -29.45 53.99 -24.08
N GLN A 1241 -29.87 54.02 -22.81
CA GLN A 1241 -30.41 52.85 -22.10
C GLN A 1241 -31.66 52.30 -22.77
N ASN A 1242 -32.60 53.15 -23.19
CA ASN A 1242 -33.80 52.73 -23.91
C ASN A 1242 -33.54 52.13 -25.30
N LYS A 1243 -32.32 52.25 -25.84
CA LYS A 1243 -31.91 51.69 -27.14
C LYS A 1243 -31.20 50.34 -27.02
N ILE A 1244 -30.81 49.95 -25.80
CA ILE A 1244 -30.27 48.62 -25.45
C ILE A 1244 -31.47 47.75 -25.04
#